data_AF-C9N0M3-F1
#
_entry.id   AF-C9N0M3-F1
#
_cell.length_a   1.000
_cell.length_b   1.000
_cell.length_c   1.000
_cell.angle_alpha   90.00
_cell.angle_beta   90.00
_cell.angle_gamma   90.00
#
_symmetry.space_group_name_H-M   'P 1'
#
loop_
_entity.id
_entity.type
_entity.pdbx_description
1 polymer ?
#
loop_
_entity_poly.entity_id
_entity_poly.type
_entity_poly.pdbx_seq_one_letter_code
_entity_poly.pdbx_strand_id
1 'polypeptide(L)'
;MKTVLVPGGAGYIGSHTVLDLIKKGFHPIIADDFSNSSRKVISILEELSGTKISFYELDIKNKEGLRKIFSENKIDAVINFAGFKAVGESVEKPLIYYENNLFGMITLLEVMKEFDVKNIVFSSSATVYGIPEKMPLVEGDPMGATNPYGRTKLMIENILVDLATSDDSWNIIALRYFNPLGAHESGRIGEDPNGIPNNLAPYITQVAVGKLEKLHVFGNDYDTPDGTCIRDFVHVNDLAAGHSAAINYLFSGNIGFEAINLGSEKGYSVLEILKNFEKAVGKTIPYVIDGRRAGDIAVSYADASKAKKLLNWEAKYTIEDMCRDSWNWQKKIQMGLKINFFYGGVMKKIFLLIFTAIFIFCCNNSSDLKETQSDKMTEEEKIKFEKLQNMSPDEMKALELLKSINSYDDIFSEYDSKYSMYFRIKRGEKEKFFIPSEINIRELVEKYPVTPMEKKYFEIKKFLKNMIQNNSILKDFEKPLNEYFEYSEKKISKMKEIENYYKSNEYKKDNFQKGRILDKEYEKILMSYSYYDSSLVSEFQNLDSLSAKYLLNNLKNSGQTAAYNIFRIKFIISLINKKIDNLLVFKEEKNDNFINQLKMLEKDLKLAISQAEKIKDSEIENEKLDIDNYKLYLKKTKTYTKIFYKGLKKLKSNNSYSDNDELYIFESEKYHDLQFYKDNEKNEKMKIFYQ
;
A
#
# COMPACT_ATOMS: atom_id res chain seq x y z
N MET A 1 -31.48 -8.57 -12.40
CA MET A 1 -30.02 -8.76 -12.34
C MET A 1 -29.74 -9.62 -11.13
N LYS A 2 -29.00 -10.73 -11.28
CA LYS A 2 -28.71 -11.63 -10.15
C LYS A 2 -27.53 -11.10 -9.35
N THR A 3 -27.60 -11.21 -8.03
CA THR A 3 -26.60 -10.70 -7.10
C THR A 3 -25.65 -11.82 -6.68
N VAL A 4 -24.35 -11.56 -6.77
CA VAL A 4 -23.31 -12.53 -6.45
C VAL A 4 -22.42 -11.97 -5.34
N LEU A 5 -22.40 -12.62 -4.18
CA LEU A 5 -21.44 -12.28 -3.13
C LEU A 5 -20.07 -12.87 -3.50
N VAL A 6 -19.02 -12.05 -3.40
CA VAL A 6 -17.65 -12.41 -3.80
C VAL A 6 -16.70 -12.18 -2.62
N PRO A 7 -16.63 -13.10 -1.65
CA PRO A 7 -15.61 -13.04 -0.61
C PRO A 7 -14.21 -13.16 -1.22
N GLY A 8 -13.28 -12.30 -0.83
CA GLY A 8 -11.97 -12.16 -1.48
C GLY A 8 -12.01 -11.43 -2.83
N GLY A 9 -13.10 -10.69 -3.09
CA GLY A 9 -13.34 -10.01 -4.37
C GLY A 9 -12.39 -8.85 -4.69
N ALA A 10 -11.64 -8.33 -3.72
CA ALA A 10 -10.60 -7.33 -3.97
C ALA A 10 -9.23 -7.96 -4.28
N GLY A 11 -9.08 -9.28 -4.09
CA GLY A 11 -7.87 -10.02 -4.41
C GLY A 11 -7.58 -10.13 -5.91
N TYR A 12 -6.47 -10.78 -6.26
CA TYR A 12 -6.00 -10.91 -7.64
C TYR A 12 -7.07 -11.52 -8.57
N ILE A 13 -7.51 -12.76 -8.33
CA ILE A 13 -8.51 -13.41 -9.21
C ILE A 13 -9.90 -12.80 -9.01
N GLY A 14 -10.23 -12.45 -7.75
CA GLY A 14 -11.53 -11.87 -7.39
C GLY A 14 -11.83 -10.57 -8.15
N SER A 15 -10.87 -9.66 -8.24
CA SER A 15 -11.06 -8.36 -8.91
C SER A 15 -11.32 -8.50 -10.41
N HIS A 16 -10.62 -9.41 -11.10
CA HIS A 16 -10.87 -9.70 -12.51
C HIS A 16 -12.25 -10.38 -12.70
N THR A 17 -12.63 -11.25 -11.76
CA THR A 17 -13.95 -11.90 -11.77
C THR A 17 -15.08 -10.91 -11.54
N VAL A 18 -14.91 -9.93 -10.66
CA VAL A 18 -15.89 -8.85 -10.44
C VAL A 18 -16.15 -8.06 -11.72
N LEU A 19 -15.10 -7.71 -12.48
CA LEU A 19 -15.27 -7.03 -13.77
C LEU A 19 -16.01 -7.90 -14.79
N ASP A 20 -15.65 -9.18 -14.90
CA ASP A 20 -16.33 -10.08 -15.83
C ASP A 20 -17.79 -10.31 -15.44
N LEU A 21 -18.10 -10.45 -14.14
CA LEU A 21 -19.48 -10.54 -13.64
C LEU A 21 -20.31 -9.33 -14.05
N ILE A 22 -19.80 -8.10 -13.89
CA ILE A 22 -20.49 -6.88 -14.30
C ILE A 22 -20.72 -6.89 -15.82
N LYS A 23 -19.69 -7.24 -16.59
CA LYS A 23 -19.77 -7.37 -18.06
C LYS A 23 -20.82 -8.39 -18.50
N LYS A 24 -21.05 -9.43 -17.70
CA LYS A 24 -22.07 -10.48 -17.93
C LYS A 24 -23.45 -10.12 -17.36
N GLY A 25 -23.62 -8.93 -16.78
CA GLY A 25 -24.90 -8.44 -16.27
C GLY A 25 -25.28 -9.00 -14.88
N PHE A 26 -24.28 -9.40 -14.08
CA PHE A 26 -24.45 -9.72 -12.66
C PHE A 26 -24.13 -8.52 -11.77
N HIS A 27 -24.68 -8.51 -10.55
CA HIS A 27 -24.37 -7.53 -9.51
C HIS A 27 -23.44 -8.13 -8.47
N PRO A 28 -22.11 -7.93 -8.59
CA PRO A 28 -21.19 -8.41 -7.57
C PRO A 28 -21.24 -7.54 -6.31
N ILE A 29 -21.18 -8.19 -5.15
CA ILE A 29 -20.95 -7.57 -3.85
C ILE A 29 -19.64 -8.14 -3.31
N ILE A 30 -18.66 -7.29 -3.02
CA ILE A 30 -17.37 -7.72 -2.50
C ILE A 30 -17.43 -7.83 -0.97
N ALA A 31 -16.87 -8.89 -0.41
CA ALA A 31 -16.50 -8.95 1.00
C ALA A 31 -15.00 -9.24 1.10
N ASP A 32 -14.21 -8.36 1.71
CA ASP A 32 -12.74 -8.51 1.76
C ASP A 32 -12.19 -7.86 3.03
N ASP A 33 -11.21 -8.49 3.68
CA ASP A 33 -10.52 -7.93 4.85
C ASP A 33 -9.24 -7.16 4.48
N PHE A 34 -8.89 -7.14 3.20
CA PHE A 34 -7.69 -6.53 2.65
C PHE A 34 -6.37 -7.09 3.21
N SER A 35 -6.38 -8.31 3.78
CA SER A 35 -5.18 -8.94 4.35
C SER A 35 -4.09 -9.20 3.31
N ASN A 36 -4.47 -9.44 2.05
CA ASN A 36 -3.55 -9.60 0.91
C ASN A 36 -4.07 -8.91 -0.36
N SER A 37 -4.76 -7.78 -0.19
CA SER A 37 -5.30 -6.96 -1.28
C SER A 37 -5.27 -5.48 -0.89
N SER A 38 -5.66 -4.57 -1.79
CA SER A 38 -5.67 -3.12 -1.53
C SER A 38 -7.05 -2.52 -1.74
N ARG A 39 -7.48 -1.64 -0.84
CA ARG A 39 -8.72 -0.85 -0.99
C ARG A 39 -8.79 -0.05 -2.29
N LYS A 40 -7.64 0.34 -2.84
CA LYS A 40 -7.54 1.06 -4.13
C LYS A 40 -8.14 0.25 -5.28
N VAL A 41 -8.17 -1.08 -5.17
CA VAL A 41 -8.77 -1.94 -6.19
C VAL A 41 -10.25 -1.59 -6.37
N ILE A 42 -10.98 -1.23 -5.31
CA ILE A 42 -12.41 -0.88 -5.39
C ILE A 42 -12.63 0.31 -6.35
N SER A 43 -11.91 1.42 -6.16
CA SER A 43 -12.08 2.59 -7.03
C SER A 43 -11.62 2.33 -8.46
N ILE A 44 -10.63 1.46 -8.65
CA ILE A 44 -10.20 1.05 -9.99
C ILE A 44 -11.27 0.18 -10.66
N LEU A 45 -11.91 -0.73 -9.92
CA LEU A 45 -13.03 -1.53 -10.44
C LEU A 45 -14.21 -0.63 -10.82
N GLU A 46 -14.50 0.41 -10.03
CA GLU A 46 -15.53 1.40 -10.36
C GLU A 46 -15.20 2.17 -11.65
N GLU A 47 -13.95 2.61 -11.79
CA GLU A 47 -13.47 3.29 -13.01
C GLU A 47 -13.58 2.40 -14.25
N LEU A 48 -13.10 1.15 -14.15
CA LEU A 48 -13.06 0.22 -15.28
C LEU A 48 -14.45 -0.28 -15.68
N SER A 49 -15.34 -0.46 -14.71
CA SER A 49 -16.71 -0.92 -14.96
C SER A 49 -17.68 0.22 -15.31
N GLY A 50 -17.36 1.46 -14.93
CA GLY A 50 -18.28 2.58 -15.01
C GLY A 50 -19.46 2.48 -14.03
N THR A 51 -19.36 1.61 -13.02
CA THR A 51 -20.44 1.32 -12.06
C THR A 51 -19.92 1.36 -10.63
N LYS A 52 -20.74 1.79 -9.67
CA LYS A 52 -20.40 1.77 -8.25
C LYS A 52 -20.28 0.33 -7.75
N ILE A 53 -19.24 0.02 -6.99
CA ILE A 53 -19.00 -1.33 -6.46
C ILE A 53 -19.48 -1.39 -5.01
N SER A 54 -20.46 -2.25 -4.75
CA SER A 54 -20.88 -2.60 -3.39
C SER A 54 -19.78 -3.43 -2.73
N PHE A 55 -19.22 -2.96 -1.61
CA PHE A 55 -18.22 -3.72 -0.87
C PHE A 55 -18.43 -3.60 0.64
N TYR A 56 -18.02 -4.65 1.34
CA TYR A 56 -17.98 -4.75 2.78
C TYR A 56 -16.58 -5.13 3.21
N GLU A 57 -15.98 -4.31 4.07
CA GLU A 57 -14.73 -4.69 4.71
C GLU A 57 -15.03 -5.70 5.82
N LEU A 58 -14.71 -6.96 5.57
CA LEU A 58 -15.13 -8.05 6.45
C LEU A 58 -14.25 -9.29 6.29
N ASP A 59 -13.81 -9.83 7.42
CA ASP A 59 -13.32 -11.20 7.52
C ASP A 59 -14.52 -12.18 7.53
N ILE A 60 -14.55 -13.15 6.63
CA ILE A 60 -15.66 -14.11 6.53
C ILE A 60 -15.82 -15.02 7.75
N LYS A 61 -14.84 -15.06 8.66
CA LYS A 61 -15.00 -15.70 9.98
C LYS A 61 -15.96 -14.93 10.90
N ASN A 62 -16.24 -13.66 10.60
CA ASN A 62 -17.22 -12.86 11.32
C ASN A 62 -18.65 -13.19 10.85
N LYS A 63 -19.27 -14.15 11.55
CA LYS A 63 -20.63 -14.62 11.27
C LYS A 63 -21.68 -13.50 11.29
N GLU A 64 -21.64 -12.60 12.27
CA GLU A 64 -22.60 -11.49 12.37
C GLU A 64 -22.45 -10.48 11.22
N GLY A 65 -21.21 -10.20 10.82
CA GLY A 65 -20.97 -9.36 9.66
C GLY A 65 -21.49 -9.99 8.37
N LEU A 66 -21.32 -11.30 8.20
CA LEU A 66 -21.92 -12.01 7.06
C LEU A 66 -23.46 -11.94 7.12
N ARG A 67 -24.09 -12.22 8.27
CA ARG A 67 -25.56 -12.08 8.44
C ARG A 67 -26.04 -10.69 8.05
N LYS A 68 -25.29 -9.63 8.40
CA LYS A 68 -25.59 -8.27 7.98
C LYS A 68 -25.59 -8.13 6.45
N ILE A 69 -24.56 -8.63 5.76
CA ILE A 69 -24.50 -8.60 4.29
C ILE A 69 -25.70 -9.33 3.67
N PHE A 70 -26.03 -10.54 4.15
CA PHE A 70 -27.14 -11.34 3.63
C PHE A 70 -28.53 -10.76 3.94
N SER A 71 -28.68 -10.02 5.05
CA SER A 71 -29.94 -9.35 5.39
C SER A 71 -30.16 -8.03 4.65
N GLU A 72 -29.07 -7.31 4.32
CA GLU A 72 -29.13 -6.07 3.54
C GLU A 72 -29.28 -6.31 2.04
N ASN A 73 -28.94 -7.52 1.55
CA ASN A 73 -28.87 -7.83 0.14
C ASN A 73 -29.54 -9.16 -0.19
N LYS A 74 -30.38 -9.18 -1.24
CA LYS A 74 -30.89 -10.42 -1.80
C LYS A 74 -29.80 -11.09 -2.66
N ILE A 75 -29.06 -12.02 -2.06
CA ILE A 75 -27.95 -12.74 -2.71
C ILE A 75 -28.50 -14.00 -3.40
N ASP A 76 -28.13 -14.21 -4.67
CA ASP A 76 -28.56 -15.39 -5.44
C ASP A 76 -27.50 -16.50 -5.50
N ALA A 77 -26.22 -16.12 -5.40
CA ALA A 77 -25.08 -17.05 -5.41
C ALA A 77 -23.85 -16.45 -4.73
N VAL A 78 -22.88 -17.30 -4.43
CA VAL A 78 -21.59 -16.92 -3.84
C VAL A 78 -20.43 -17.44 -4.69
N ILE A 79 -19.37 -16.64 -4.86
CA ILE A 79 -18.07 -17.08 -5.36
C ILE A 79 -17.03 -16.85 -4.28
N ASN A 80 -16.57 -17.92 -3.63
CA ASN A 80 -15.62 -17.79 -2.53
C ASN A 80 -14.16 -17.84 -3.01
N PHE A 81 -13.48 -16.69 -2.99
CA PHE A 81 -12.03 -16.56 -3.18
C PHE A 81 -11.26 -16.40 -1.86
N ALA A 82 -11.94 -16.02 -0.77
CA ALA A 82 -11.30 -15.74 0.50
C ALA A 82 -10.57 -16.97 1.05
N GLY A 83 -9.27 -16.80 1.29
CA GLY A 83 -8.38 -17.84 1.80
C GLY A 83 -6.92 -17.50 1.57
N PHE A 84 -6.04 -18.00 2.43
CA PHE A 84 -4.60 -17.91 2.22
C PHE A 84 -4.15 -18.97 1.21
N LYS A 85 -3.16 -18.60 0.38
CA LYS A 85 -2.84 -19.31 -0.86
C LYS A 85 -1.37 -19.69 -1.05
N ALA A 86 -0.46 -19.24 -0.19
CA ALA A 86 0.97 -19.48 -0.40
C ALA A 86 1.37 -20.86 0.11
N VAL A 87 1.77 -21.76 -0.80
CA VAL A 87 2.18 -23.13 -0.48
C VAL A 87 3.33 -23.15 0.55
N GLY A 88 4.40 -22.38 0.31
CA GLY A 88 5.56 -22.33 1.20
C GLY A 88 5.21 -21.86 2.60
N GLU A 89 4.51 -20.72 2.71
CA GLU A 89 4.07 -20.20 4.01
C GLU A 89 3.13 -21.17 4.73
N SER A 90 2.27 -21.90 4.01
CA SER A 90 1.37 -22.87 4.64
C SER A 90 2.11 -23.99 5.38
N VAL A 91 3.32 -24.36 4.92
CA VAL A 91 4.17 -25.34 5.60
C VAL A 91 4.77 -24.76 6.88
N GLU A 92 5.14 -23.48 6.85
CA GLU A 92 5.67 -22.76 8.02
C GLU A 92 4.60 -22.42 9.06
N LYS A 93 3.39 -22.08 8.60
CA LYS A 93 2.25 -21.59 9.40
C LYS A 93 0.97 -22.39 9.16
N PRO A 94 0.96 -23.72 9.37
CA PRO A 94 -0.16 -24.58 9.00
C PRO A 94 -1.47 -24.20 9.72
N LEU A 95 -1.41 -23.86 11.00
CA LEU A 95 -2.62 -23.57 11.80
C LEU A 95 -3.37 -22.34 11.29
N ILE A 96 -2.66 -21.28 10.88
CA ILE A 96 -3.28 -20.08 10.28
C ILE A 96 -4.04 -20.45 9.01
N TYR A 97 -3.48 -21.33 8.17
CA TYR A 97 -4.13 -21.75 6.93
C TYR A 97 -5.38 -22.58 7.20
N TYR A 98 -5.32 -23.54 8.14
CA TYR A 98 -6.49 -24.32 8.52
C TYR A 98 -7.58 -23.43 9.13
N GLU A 99 -7.23 -22.56 10.07
CA GLU A 99 -8.18 -21.64 10.71
C GLU A 99 -8.84 -20.72 9.67
N ASN A 100 -8.04 -20.03 8.87
CA ASN A 100 -8.57 -19.06 7.92
C ASN A 100 -9.41 -19.72 6.83
N ASN A 101 -8.90 -20.77 6.20
CA ASN A 101 -9.54 -21.38 5.04
C ASN A 101 -10.75 -22.24 5.44
N LEU A 102 -10.62 -23.08 6.49
CA LEU A 102 -11.70 -23.97 6.91
C LEU A 102 -12.79 -23.21 7.66
N PHE A 103 -12.44 -22.44 8.70
CA PHE A 103 -13.47 -21.78 9.51
C PHE A 103 -14.16 -20.66 8.74
N GLY A 104 -13.43 -19.96 7.86
CA GLY A 104 -14.03 -19.00 6.94
C GLY A 104 -15.08 -19.66 6.05
N MET A 105 -14.74 -20.81 5.45
CA MET A 105 -15.68 -21.56 4.60
C MET A 105 -16.89 -22.08 5.39
N ILE A 106 -16.67 -22.69 6.56
CA ILE A 106 -17.76 -23.22 7.40
C ILE A 106 -18.70 -22.08 7.82
N THR A 107 -18.17 -20.96 8.29
CA THR A 107 -18.97 -19.80 8.69
C THR A 107 -19.80 -19.26 7.52
N LEU A 108 -19.21 -19.18 6.32
CA LEU A 108 -19.92 -18.77 5.11
C LEU A 108 -21.06 -19.73 4.77
N LEU A 109 -20.81 -21.04 4.76
CA LEU A 109 -21.83 -22.06 4.47
C LEU A 109 -22.98 -22.05 5.49
N GLU A 110 -22.68 -21.85 6.78
CA GLU A 110 -23.70 -21.71 7.81
C GLU A 110 -24.63 -20.52 7.54
N VAL A 111 -24.08 -19.33 7.25
CA VAL A 111 -24.89 -18.14 6.95
C VAL A 111 -25.64 -18.30 5.63
N MET A 112 -25.01 -18.87 4.60
CA MET A 112 -25.68 -19.20 3.35
C MET A 112 -26.91 -20.08 3.58
N LYS A 113 -26.80 -21.12 4.41
CA LYS A 113 -27.91 -21.99 4.80
C LYS A 113 -29.00 -21.23 5.56
N GLU A 114 -28.62 -20.36 6.49
CA GLU A 114 -29.56 -19.53 7.28
C GLU A 114 -30.45 -18.63 6.40
N PHE A 115 -29.93 -18.16 5.27
CA PHE A 115 -30.63 -17.27 4.33
C PHE A 115 -31.14 -17.99 3.06
N ASP A 116 -31.11 -19.32 3.02
CA ASP A 116 -31.54 -20.15 1.89
C ASP A 116 -30.83 -19.83 0.57
N VAL A 117 -29.55 -19.43 0.64
CA VAL A 117 -28.69 -19.21 -0.53
C VAL A 117 -27.83 -20.45 -0.74
N LYS A 118 -28.17 -21.27 -1.74
CA LYS A 118 -27.57 -22.61 -1.93
C LYS A 118 -26.76 -22.79 -3.21
N ASN A 119 -26.39 -21.70 -3.87
CA ASN A 119 -25.53 -21.70 -5.05
C ASN A 119 -24.15 -21.16 -4.68
N ILE A 120 -23.10 -21.99 -4.82
CA ILE A 120 -21.72 -21.57 -4.54
C ILE A 120 -20.72 -22.09 -5.57
N VAL A 121 -19.84 -21.20 -6.01
CA VAL A 121 -18.59 -21.54 -6.68
C VAL A 121 -17.46 -21.43 -5.66
N PHE A 122 -16.74 -22.52 -5.44
CA PHE A 122 -15.59 -22.59 -4.55
C PHE A 122 -14.28 -22.55 -5.34
N SER A 123 -13.37 -21.68 -4.89
CA SER A 123 -12.00 -21.62 -5.40
C SER A 123 -11.14 -22.76 -4.88
N SER A 124 -11.15 -23.88 -5.59
CA SER A 124 -10.24 -24.99 -5.34
C SER A 124 -8.93 -24.82 -6.12
N SER A 125 -8.12 -25.88 -6.23
CA SER A 125 -6.77 -25.83 -6.77
C SER A 125 -6.32 -27.19 -7.28
N ALA A 126 -5.47 -27.22 -8.31
CA ALA A 126 -4.78 -28.42 -8.77
C ALA A 126 -3.92 -29.08 -7.67
N THR A 127 -3.63 -28.39 -6.57
CA THR A 127 -2.94 -28.96 -5.40
C THR A 127 -3.72 -30.10 -4.72
N VAL A 128 -5.03 -30.23 -4.96
CA VAL A 128 -5.86 -31.34 -4.46
C VAL A 128 -5.59 -32.68 -5.17
N TYR A 129 -4.78 -32.69 -6.23
CA TYR A 129 -4.33 -33.93 -6.89
C TYR A 129 -3.05 -34.51 -6.25
N GLY A 130 -2.45 -33.81 -5.29
CA GLY A 130 -1.27 -34.31 -4.57
C GLY A 130 -0.07 -34.58 -5.49
N ILE A 131 0.41 -35.83 -5.48
CA ILE A 131 1.47 -36.31 -6.38
C ILE A 131 0.79 -37.13 -7.47
N PRO A 132 0.66 -36.59 -8.69
CA PRO A 132 -0.09 -37.26 -9.73
C PRO A 132 0.73 -38.36 -10.42
N GLU A 133 0.05 -39.45 -10.78
CA GLU A 133 0.68 -40.62 -11.44
C GLU A 133 0.78 -40.46 -12.96
N LYS A 134 -0.12 -39.68 -13.55
CA LYS A 134 -0.24 -39.47 -14.99
C LYS A 134 -0.63 -38.03 -15.32
N MET A 135 -0.45 -37.66 -16.58
CA MET A 135 -0.84 -36.36 -17.15
C MET A 135 -1.53 -36.58 -18.51
N PRO A 136 -2.46 -35.69 -18.94
CA PRO A 136 -3.01 -34.56 -18.20
C PRO A 136 -3.87 -34.99 -17.00
N LEU A 137 -4.12 -34.06 -16.07
CA LEU A 137 -4.99 -34.26 -14.91
C LEU A 137 -6.47 -34.12 -15.29
N VAL A 138 -7.28 -35.13 -14.95
CA VAL A 138 -8.74 -35.13 -15.10
C VAL A 138 -9.45 -35.15 -13.74
N GLU A 139 -10.69 -34.69 -13.65
CA GLU A 139 -11.36 -34.49 -12.35
C GLU A 139 -11.65 -35.77 -11.56
N GLY A 140 -11.65 -36.92 -12.24
CA GLY A 140 -11.79 -38.24 -11.64
C GLY A 140 -10.48 -38.87 -11.15
N ASP A 141 -9.34 -38.19 -11.32
CA ASP A 141 -8.07 -38.70 -10.81
C ASP A 141 -8.03 -38.69 -9.27
N PRO A 142 -7.21 -39.58 -8.65
CA PRO A 142 -7.09 -39.64 -7.20
C PRO A 142 -6.69 -38.30 -6.60
N MET A 143 -7.34 -37.95 -5.48
CA MET A 143 -7.06 -36.72 -4.74
C MET A 143 -6.08 -36.96 -3.59
N GLY A 144 -5.26 -35.95 -3.30
CA GLY A 144 -4.29 -35.92 -2.22
C GLY A 144 -3.74 -34.51 -2.00
N ALA A 145 -2.90 -34.33 -0.97
CA ALA A 145 -2.27 -33.04 -0.73
C ALA A 145 -0.86 -33.20 -0.14
N THR A 146 0.11 -32.46 -0.69
CA THR A 146 1.52 -32.47 -0.27
C THR A 146 1.88 -31.37 0.72
N ASN A 147 0.97 -30.40 0.94
CA ASN A 147 1.19 -29.24 1.80
C ASN A 147 -0.12 -28.81 2.51
N PRO A 148 -0.05 -28.05 3.61
CA PRO A 148 -1.23 -27.62 4.36
C PRO A 148 -2.24 -26.81 3.54
N TYR A 149 -1.80 -25.89 2.66
CA TYR A 149 -2.71 -25.15 1.77
C TYR A 149 -3.57 -26.10 0.91
N GLY A 150 -2.94 -27.00 0.15
CA GLY A 150 -3.65 -27.97 -0.68
C GLY A 150 -4.55 -28.88 0.15
N ARG A 151 -4.12 -29.22 1.38
CA ARG A 151 -4.92 -30.01 2.31
C ARG A 151 -6.17 -29.28 2.77
N THR A 152 -6.11 -27.96 3.00
CA THR A 152 -7.31 -27.16 3.29
C THR A 152 -8.31 -27.18 2.13
N LYS A 153 -7.84 -27.09 0.88
CA LYS A 153 -8.71 -27.13 -0.31
C LYS A 153 -9.40 -28.49 -0.45
N LEU A 154 -8.64 -29.58 -0.27
CA LEU A 154 -9.19 -30.94 -0.27
C LEU A 154 -10.23 -31.15 0.83
N MET A 155 -9.95 -30.70 2.06
CA MET A 155 -10.90 -30.77 3.16
C MET A 155 -12.18 -29.98 2.89
N ILE A 156 -12.08 -28.80 2.26
CA ILE A 156 -13.25 -28.00 1.87
C ILE A 156 -14.05 -28.70 0.77
N GLU A 157 -13.41 -29.30 -0.23
CA GLU A 157 -14.13 -30.10 -1.22
C GLU A 157 -14.90 -31.26 -0.56
N ASN A 158 -14.31 -31.96 0.40
CA ASN A 158 -15.02 -33.01 1.14
C ASN A 158 -16.23 -32.47 1.93
N ILE A 159 -16.07 -31.34 2.64
CA ILE A 159 -17.18 -30.66 3.33
C ILE A 159 -18.32 -30.32 2.36
N LEU A 160 -17.97 -29.85 1.17
CA LEU A 160 -18.93 -29.47 0.14
C LEU A 160 -19.65 -30.68 -0.46
N VAL A 161 -18.95 -31.80 -0.67
CA VAL A 161 -19.56 -33.07 -1.09
C VAL A 161 -20.54 -33.57 -0.02
N ASP A 162 -20.13 -33.57 1.24
CA ASP A 162 -21.00 -33.97 2.36
C ASP A 162 -22.25 -33.08 2.45
N LEU A 163 -22.08 -31.77 2.24
CA LEU A 163 -23.18 -30.81 2.24
C LEU A 163 -24.19 -31.10 1.12
N ALA A 164 -23.72 -31.23 -0.14
CA ALA A 164 -24.58 -31.58 -1.28
C ALA A 164 -25.26 -32.94 -1.13
N THR A 165 -24.58 -33.90 -0.48
CA THR A 165 -25.14 -35.23 -0.23
C THR A 165 -26.23 -35.19 0.84
N SER A 166 -26.08 -34.32 1.84
CA SER A 166 -27.04 -34.17 2.94
C SER A 166 -28.30 -33.37 2.57
N ASP A 167 -28.20 -32.49 1.57
CA ASP A 167 -29.25 -31.59 1.10
C ASP A 167 -29.06 -31.37 -0.42
N ASP A 168 -29.88 -32.05 -1.22
CA ASP A 168 -29.79 -32.09 -2.69
C ASP A 168 -30.17 -30.76 -3.39
N SER A 169 -30.66 -29.79 -2.62
CA SER A 169 -30.94 -28.44 -3.12
C SER A 169 -29.69 -27.55 -3.20
N TRP A 170 -28.54 -28.01 -2.70
CA TRP A 170 -27.26 -27.33 -2.91
C TRP A 170 -26.72 -27.53 -4.32
N ASN A 171 -26.35 -26.43 -4.95
CA ASN A 171 -25.63 -26.39 -6.21
C ASN A 171 -24.23 -25.86 -5.93
N ILE A 172 -23.23 -26.72 -6.08
CA ILE A 172 -21.85 -26.45 -5.70
C ILE A 172 -20.94 -26.78 -6.88
N ILE A 173 -20.11 -25.83 -7.26
CA ILE A 173 -19.02 -26.06 -8.22
C ILE A 173 -17.68 -25.78 -7.52
N ALA A 174 -16.82 -26.80 -7.42
CA ALA A 174 -15.43 -26.63 -7.05
C ALA A 174 -14.59 -26.46 -8.32
N LEU A 175 -14.11 -25.24 -8.55
CA LEU A 175 -13.24 -24.96 -9.69
C LEU A 175 -11.78 -25.18 -9.27
N ARG A 176 -11.12 -26.17 -9.87
CA ARG A 176 -9.73 -26.53 -9.59
C ARG A 176 -8.81 -25.75 -10.53
N TYR A 177 -8.32 -24.60 -10.07
CA TYR A 177 -7.42 -23.77 -10.86
C TYR A 177 -6.01 -24.37 -10.91
N PHE A 178 -5.37 -24.22 -12.06
CA PHE A 178 -3.93 -24.45 -12.20
C PHE A 178 -3.18 -23.18 -11.79
N ASN A 179 -2.37 -22.57 -12.66
CA ASN A 179 -1.53 -21.44 -12.27
C ASN A 179 -2.00 -20.15 -12.97
N PRO A 180 -2.79 -19.29 -12.30
CA PRO A 180 -3.21 -18.03 -12.90
C PRO A 180 -2.01 -17.09 -13.16
N LEU A 181 -1.95 -16.50 -14.35
CA LEU A 181 -0.95 -15.54 -14.80
C LEU A 181 -1.63 -14.41 -15.59
N GLY A 182 -0.97 -13.27 -15.76
CA GLY A 182 -1.51 -12.15 -16.51
C GLY A 182 -1.94 -10.98 -15.64
N ALA A 183 -2.72 -10.10 -16.24
CA ALA A 183 -3.37 -8.96 -15.61
C ALA A 183 -4.50 -8.49 -16.54
N HIS A 184 -5.33 -7.55 -16.10
CA HIS A 184 -6.29 -6.93 -17.00
C HIS A 184 -5.56 -6.12 -18.07
N GLU A 185 -6.04 -6.15 -19.31
CA GLU A 185 -5.41 -5.54 -20.50
C GLU A 185 -5.19 -4.02 -20.34
N SER A 186 -6.02 -3.35 -19.54
CA SER A 186 -5.86 -1.94 -19.20
C SER A 186 -4.57 -1.67 -18.41
N GLY A 187 -3.99 -2.69 -17.77
CA GLY A 187 -2.86 -2.58 -16.85
C GLY A 187 -3.20 -1.74 -15.61
N ARG A 188 -4.46 -1.74 -15.18
CA ARG A 188 -4.95 -1.02 -13.99
C ARG A 188 -5.26 -1.92 -12.81
N ILE A 189 -5.47 -3.22 -13.02
CA ILE A 189 -5.51 -4.25 -12.00
C ILE A 189 -4.61 -5.42 -12.43
N GLY A 190 -4.06 -6.15 -11.46
CA GLY A 190 -3.17 -7.28 -11.66
C GLY A 190 -2.71 -7.84 -10.31
N GLU A 191 -1.73 -8.74 -10.31
CA GLU A 191 -1.22 -9.33 -9.05
C GLU A 191 -0.26 -8.35 -8.36
N ASP A 192 -0.55 -8.00 -7.09
CA ASP A 192 0.28 -7.13 -6.24
C ASP A 192 0.33 -7.72 -4.83
N PRO A 193 1.14 -8.78 -4.60
CA PRO A 193 1.18 -9.47 -3.32
C PRO A 193 1.93 -8.62 -2.28
N ASN A 194 1.50 -8.71 -1.02
CA ASN A 194 2.23 -8.12 0.10
C ASN A 194 3.57 -8.86 0.30
N GLY A 195 4.67 -8.11 0.43
CA GLY A 195 6.00 -8.67 0.69
C GLY A 195 6.71 -9.27 -0.53
N ILE A 196 7.60 -10.24 -0.30
CA ILE A 196 8.30 -10.95 -1.38
C ILE A 196 7.30 -11.90 -2.05
N PRO A 197 7.11 -11.83 -3.38
CA PRO A 197 6.17 -12.69 -4.07
C PRO A 197 6.53 -14.17 -3.96
N ASN A 198 5.55 -15.01 -3.60
CA ASN A 198 5.70 -16.47 -3.61
C ASN A 198 5.48 -17.10 -5.00
N ASN A 199 4.79 -16.37 -5.89
CA ASN A 199 4.43 -16.81 -7.24
C ASN A 199 5.46 -16.32 -8.27
N LEU A 200 5.67 -17.13 -9.33
CA LEU A 200 6.73 -16.91 -10.32
C LEU A 200 6.60 -15.56 -11.06
N ALA A 201 5.41 -15.25 -11.58
CA ALA A 201 5.18 -14.04 -12.38
C ALA A 201 5.48 -12.73 -11.63
N PRO A 202 4.89 -12.47 -10.44
CA PRO A 202 5.20 -11.24 -9.70
C PRO A 202 6.66 -11.17 -9.24
N TYR A 203 7.33 -12.31 -9.03
CA TYR A 203 8.78 -12.32 -8.76
C TYR A 203 9.55 -11.83 -9.99
N ILE A 204 9.28 -12.41 -11.16
CA ILE A 204 9.93 -12.01 -12.43
C ILE A 204 9.71 -10.53 -12.71
N THR A 205 8.48 -10.04 -12.58
CA THR A 205 8.18 -8.63 -12.86
C THR A 205 8.85 -7.69 -11.86
N GLN A 206 9.03 -8.08 -10.59
CA GLN A 206 9.78 -7.31 -9.60
C GLN A 206 11.28 -7.26 -9.89
N VAL A 207 11.88 -8.35 -10.38
CA VAL A 207 13.27 -8.33 -10.89
C VAL A 207 13.36 -7.44 -12.13
N ALA A 208 12.39 -7.53 -13.04
CA ALA A 208 12.34 -6.72 -14.25
C ALA A 208 12.27 -5.22 -13.95
N VAL A 209 11.63 -4.78 -12.86
CA VAL A 209 11.64 -3.37 -12.45
C VAL A 209 12.79 -2.97 -11.52
N GLY A 210 13.69 -3.91 -11.20
CA GLY A 210 14.85 -3.69 -10.33
C GLY A 210 14.53 -3.60 -8.84
N LYS A 211 13.35 -4.07 -8.41
CA LYS A 211 13.02 -4.18 -6.97
C LYS A 211 13.73 -5.36 -6.32
N LEU A 212 13.91 -6.45 -7.07
CA LEU A 212 14.65 -7.64 -6.66
C LEU A 212 15.87 -7.78 -7.57
N GLU A 213 16.97 -8.30 -7.03
CA GLU A 213 18.24 -8.41 -7.77
C GLU A 213 18.20 -9.48 -8.85
N LYS A 214 17.62 -10.66 -8.54
CA LYS A 214 17.57 -11.83 -9.40
C LYS A 214 16.40 -12.76 -9.06
N LEU A 215 15.97 -13.55 -10.04
CA LEU A 215 14.99 -14.62 -9.86
C LEU A 215 15.67 -15.86 -9.28
N HIS A 216 14.99 -16.55 -8.37
CA HIS A 216 15.42 -17.84 -7.83
C HIS A 216 14.61 -18.96 -8.50
N VAL A 217 15.28 -19.82 -9.27
CA VAL A 217 14.68 -20.97 -9.97
C VAL A 217 14.95 -22.23 -9.15
N PHE A 218 13.90 -22.84 -8.61
CA PHE A 218 14.02 -23.95 -7.67
C PHE A 218 14.09 -25.31 -8.37
N GLY A 219 15.30 -25.86 -8.47
CA GLY A 219 15.59 -27.15 -9.07
C GLY A 219 15.78 -27.09 -10.60
N ASN A 220 16.74 -27.87 -11.07
CA ASN A 220 17.11 -28.03 -12.48
C ASN A 220 17.37 -29.52 -12.84
N ASP A 221 16.86 -30.42 -12.02
CA ASP A 221 17.11 -31.86 -12.07
C ASP A 221 15.80 -32.68 -12.01
N TYR A 222 14.65 -32.04 -12.23
CA TYR A 222 13.38 -32.76 -12.44
C TYR A 222 13.41 -33.54 -13.76
N ASP A 223 12.62 -34.60 -13.85
CA ASP A 223 12.45 -35.37 -15.09
C ASP A 223 11.56 -34.61 -16.09
N THR A 224 12.10 -33.51 -16.60
CA THR A 224 11.48 -32.58 -17.56
C THR A 224 12.53 -32.14 -18.58
N PRO A 225 12.15 -31.65 -19.78
CA PRO A 225 13.10 -31.39 -20.88
C PRO A 225 14.24 -30.42 -20.54
N ASP A 226 14.02 -29.45 -19.65
CA ASP A 226 15.03 -28.48 -19.21
C ASP A 226 15.40 -28.61 -17.72
N GLY A 227 14.94 -29.68 -17.07
CA GLY A 227 15.17 -29.96 -15.65
C GLY A 227 14.36 -29.11 -14.68
N THR A 228 13.59 -28.11 -15.15
CA THR A 228 12.74 -27.28 -14.29
C THR A 228 11.29 -27.74 -14.28
N CYS A 229 10.55 -27.37 -13.24
CA CYS A 229 9.14 -27.73 -13.09
C CYS A 229 8.27 -27.23 -14.26
N ILE A 230 7.37 -28.08 -14.76
CA ILE A 230 6.35 -27.74 -15.76
C ILE A 230 5.01 -27.49 -15.07
N ARG A 231 4.36 -26.38 -15.43
CA ARG A 231 3.07 -25.95 -14.90
C ARG A 231 2.14 -25.49 -16.02
N ASP A 232 0.85 -25.76 -15.89
CA ASP A 232 -0.18 -25.14 -16.71
C ASP A 232 -0.50 -23.75 -16.21
N PHE A 233 -0.28 -22.76 -17.09
CA PHE A 233 -0.58 -21.36 -16.84
C PHE A 233 -1.85 -20.95 -17.58
N VAL A 234 -2.79 -20.34 -16.87
CA VAL A 234 -4.05 -19.86 -17.41
C VAL A 234 -4.16 -18.35 -17.19
N HIS A 235 -4.65 -17.61 -18.20
CA HIS A 235 -4.77 -16.16 -18.07
C HIS A 235 -5.84 -15.82 -17.03
N VAL A 236 -5.59 -14.84 -16.16
CA VAL A 236 -6.52 -14.47 -15.07
C VAL A 236 -7.89 -14.03 -15.59
N ASN A 237 -7.96 -13.38 -16.76
CA ASN A 237 -9.23 -13.07 -17.43
C ASN A 237 -9.97 -14.31 -17.97
N ASP A 238 -9.25 -15.32 -18.48
CA ASP A 238 -9.89 -16.60 -18.85
C ASP A 238 -10.46 -17.26 -17.60
N LEU A 239 -9.68 -17.26 -16.52
CA LEU A 239 -10.12 -17.82 -15.25
C LEU A 239 -11.35 -17.08 -14.71
N ALA A 240 -11.38 -15.75 -14.74
CA ALA A 240 -12.53 -14.92 -14.41
C ALA A 240 -13.78 -15.29 -15.25
N ALA A 241 -13.61 -15.47 -16.56
CA ALA A 241 -14.70 -15.91 -17.43
C ALA A 241 -15.21 -17.32 -17.07
N GLY A 242 -14.34 -18.20 -16.58
CA GLY A 242 -14.71 -19.53 -16.08
C GLY A 242 -15.65 -19.46 -14.87
N HIS A 243 -15.44 -18.49 -13.98
CA HIS A 243 -16.31 -18.25 -12.82
C HIS A 243 -17.70 -17.76 -13.22
N SER A 244 -17.78 -16.76 -14.10
CA SER A 244 -19.07 -16.27 -14.59
C SER A 244 -19.83 -17.37 -15.36
N ALA A 245 -19.11 -18.24 -16.08
CA ALA A 245 -19.71 -19.40 -16.73
C ALA A 245 -20.22 -20.43 -15.70
N ALA A 246 -19.44 -20.71 -14.65
CA ALA A 246 -19.85 -21.57 -13.54
C ALA A 246 -21.09 -21.04 -12.80
N ILE A 247 -21.16 -19.73 -12.52
CA ILE A 247 -22.34 -19.09 -11.93
C ILE A 247 -23.57 -19.24 -12.83
N ASN A 248 -23.42 -19.04 -14.14
CA ASN A 248 -24.52 -19.28 -15.08
C ASN A 248 -24.97 -20.74 -15.07
N TYR A 249 -24.03 -21.68 -15.02
CA TYR A 249 -24.33 -23.11 -14.96
C TYR A 249 -25.02 -23.52 -13.65
N LEU A 250 -24.63 -22.96 -12.50
CA LEU A 250 -25.33 -23.17 -11.22
C LEU A 250 -26.82 -22.85 -11.32
N PHE A 251 -27.18 -21.83 -12.09
CA PHE A 251 -28.57 -21.43 -12.27
C PHE A 251 -29.37 -22.31 -13.25
N SER A 252 -28.75 -23.33 -13.84
CA SER A 252 -29.46 -24.33 -14.65
C SER A 252 -30.20 -25.38 -13.79
N GLY A 253 -29.95 -25.42 -12.47
CA GLY A 253 -30.68 -26.22 -11.49
C GLY A 253 -29.98 -27.55 -11.11
N ASN A 254 -30.37 -28.10 -9.95
CA ASN A 254 -29.99 -29.39 -9.34
C ASN A 254 -28.72 -30.07 -9.88
N ILE A 255 -27.56 -29.43 -9.73
CA ILE A 255 -26.28 -30.03 -10.12
C ILE A 255 -25.61 -30.83 -8.99
N GLY A 256 -26.05 -30.64 -7.73
CA GLY A 256 -25.38 -31.22 -6.56
C GLY A 256 -23.97 -30.65 -6.40
N PHE A 257 -22.97 -31.53 -6.30
CA PHE A 257 -21.55 -31.14 -6.29
C PHE A 257 -20.90 -31.49 -7.61
N GLU A 258 -20.16 -30.53 -8.19
CA GLU A 258 -19.37 -30.75 -9.39
C GLU A 258 -17.96 -30.17 -9.26
N ALA A 259 -16.95 -30.96 -9.61
CA ALA A 259 -15.56 -30.50 -9.69
C ALA A 259 -15.17 -30.29 -11.16
N ILE A 260 -14.53 -29.16 -11.46
CA ILE A 260 -14.15 -28.78 -12.84
C ILE A 260 -12.74 -28.18 -12.85
N ASN A 261 -11.87 -28.71 -13.69
CA ASN A 261 -10.54 -28.17 -13.93
C ASN A 261 -10.62 -26.91 -14.80
N LEU A 262 -9.90 -25.86 -14.39
CA LEU A 262 -9.66 -24.68 -15.22
C LEU A 262 -8.16 -24.50 -15.46
N GLY A 263 -7.73 -24.89 -16.65
CA GLY A 263 -6.36 -24.78 -17.15
C GLY A 263 -6.34 -24.50 -18.65
N SER A 264 -5.14 -24.25 -19.19
CA SER A 264 -4.90 -24.01 -20.62
C SER A 264 -4.63 -25.29 -21.42
N GLU A 265 -4.51 -26.43 -20.74
CA GLU A 265 -4.11 -27.73 -21.30
C GLU A 265 -2.67 -27.77 -21.84
N LYS A 266 -1.89 -26.72 -21.56
CA LYS A 266 -0.49 -26.60 -21.99
C LYS A 266 0.42 -26.38 -20.79
N GLY A 267 1.39 -27.27 -20.62
CA GLY A 267 2.45 -27.11 -19.63
C GLY A 267 3.61 -26.27 -20.16
N TYR A 268 4.12 -25.35 -19.35
CA TYR A 268 5.36 -24.61 -19.60
C TYR A 268 6.33 -24.78 -18.44
N SER A 269 7.61 -24.92 -18.75
CA SER A 269 8.69 -24.95 -17.77
C SER A 269 8.95 -23.57 -17.16
N VAL A 270 9.67 -23.51 -16.03
CA VAL A 270 10.06 -22.22 -15.42
C VAL A 270 10.91 -21.38 -16.38
N LEU A 271 11.82 -22.02 -17.14
CA LEU A 271 12.69 -21.31 -18.08
C LEU A 271 11.95 -20.86 -19.36
N GLU A 272 10.95 -21.62 -19.82
CA GLU A 272 10.07 -21.20 -20.91
C GLU A 272 9.27 -19.95 -20.52
N ILE A 273 8.76 -19.89 -19.29
CA ILE A 273 8.08 -18.69 -18.76
C ILE A 273 9.04 -17.51 -18.67
N LEU A 274 10.24 -17.73 -18.13
CA LEU A 274 11.25 -16.69 -18.04
C LEU A 274 11.57 -16.08 -19.42
N LYS A 275 11.77 -16.92 -20.44
CA LYS A 275 12.03 -16.48 -21.81
C LYS A 275 10.88 -15.66 -22.41
N ASN A 276 9.64 -16.05 -22.14
CA ASN A 276 8.47 -15.30 -22.59
C ASN A 276 8.37 -13.93 -21.88
N PHE A 277 8.70 -13.87 -20.59
CA PHE A 277 8.81 -12.60 -19.87
C PHE A 277 9.94 -11.73 -20.41
N GLU A 278 11.12 -12.27 -20.68
CA GLU A 278 12.24 -11.50 -21.27
C GLU A 278 11.82 -10.85 -22.60
N LYS A 279 11.07 -11.59 -23.44
CA LYS A 279 10.50 -11.06 -24.69
C LYS A 279 9.51 -9.93 -24.43
N ALA A 280 8.61 -10.08 -23.45
CA ALA A 280 7.63 -9.05 -23.09
C ALA A 280 8.28 -7.80 -22.47
N VAL A 281 9.31 -7.98 -21.65
CA VAL A 281 10.04 -6.90 -20.98
C VAL A 281 10.99 -6.20 -21.95
N GLY A 282 11.55 -6.92 -22.93
CA GLY A 282 12.55 -6.41 -23.88
C GLY A 282 13.98 -6.39 -23.32
N LYS A 283 14.25 -7.17 -22.26
CA LYS A 283 15.59 -7.33 -21.67
C LYS A 283 15.72 -8.68 -20.99
N THR A 284 16.97 -9.09 -20.77
CA THR A 284 17.27 -10.30 -20.00
C THR A 284 16.95 -10.11 -18.52
N ILE A 285 16.47 -11.18 -17.89
CA ILE A 285 16.14 -11.20 -16.46
C ILE A 285 17.16 -12.09 -15.74
N PRO A 286 17.97 -11.53 -14.82
CA PRO A 286 18.96 -12.32 -14.10
C PRO A 286 18.26 -13.36 -13.21
N TYR A 287 18.78 -14.58 -13.21
CA TYR A 287 18.31 -15.66 -12.36
C TYR A 287 19.46 -16.52 -11.83
N VAL A 288 19.18 -17.27 -10.77
CA VAL A 288 20.05 -18.30 -10.20
C VAL A 288 19.26 -19.59 -10.06
N ILE A 289 19.93 -20.73 -10.26
CA ILE A 289 19.37 -22.05 -9.95
C ILE A 289 19.67 -22.37 -8.48
N ASP A 290 18.62 -22.63 -7.70
CA ASP A 290 18.69 -23.13 -6.34
C ASP A 290 18.31 -24.61 -6.28
N GLY A 291 18.45 -25.22 -5.10
CA GLY A 291 17.90 -26.55 -4.83
C GLY A 291 16.39 -26.61 -5.00
N ARG A 292 15.84 -27.83 -5.11
CA ARG A 292 14.40 -28.05 -5.19
C ARG A 292 13.70 -27.46 -3.97
N ARG A 293 12.58 -26.78 -4.19
CA ARG A 293 11.70 -26.31 -3.13
C ARG A 293 10.81 -27.47 -2.67
N ALA A 294 10.72 -27.67 -1.36
CA ALA A 294 9.92 -28.74 -0.78
C ALA A 294 8.45 -28.63 -1.21
N GLY A 295 7.87 -29.74 -1.66
CA GLY A 295 6.47 -29.84 -2.08
C GLY A 295 6.20 -29.56 -3.56
N ASP A 296 7.19 -29.10 -4.33
CA ASP A 296 7.04 -28.97 -5.79
C ASP A 296 7.04 -30.34 -6.48
N ILE A 297 6.13 -30.51 -7.44
CA ILE A 297 6.05 -31.68 -8.32
C ILE A 297 6.65 -31.36 -9.69
N ALA A 298 7.14 -32.36 -10.42
CA ALA A 298 7.83 -32.14 -11.71
C ALA A 298 6.90 -31.54 -12.77
N VAL A 299 5.74 -32.15 -13.01
CA VAL A 299 4.80 -31.77 -14.08
C VAL A 299 3.38 -31.67 -13.54
N SER A 300 2.62 -30.66 -13.97
CA SER A 300 1.20 -30.50 -13.63
C SER A 300 0.48 -29.66 -14.68
N TYR A 301 -0.42 -30.29 -15.46
CA TYR A 301 -1.29 -29.60 -16.42
C TYR A 301 -2.66 -30.26 -16.56
N ALA A 302 -3.66 -29.46 -16.97
CA ALA A 302 -5.06 -29.85 -16.98
C ALA A 302 -5.46 -30.60 -18.25
N ASP A 303 -6.46 -31.46 -18.14
CA ASP A 303 -7.48 -31.65 -19.17
C ASP A 303 -8.68 -30.77 -18.77
N ALA A 304 -9.12 -29.89 -19.67
CA ALA A 304 -10.23 -28.96 -19.44
C ALA A 304 -11.48 -29.31 -20.28
N SER A 305 -11.56 -30.54 -20.81
CA SER A 305 -12.68 -31.00 -21.64
C SER A 305 -14.02 -30.89 -20.93
N LYS A 306 -14.04 -31.11 -19.61
CA LYS A 306 -15.26 -30.98 -18.80
C LYS A 306 -15.74 -29.53 -18.71
N ALA A 307 -14.83 -28.58 -18.52
CA ALA A 307 -15.17 -27.15 -18.53
C ALA A 307 -15.73 -26.72 -19.89
N LYS A 308 -15.15 -27.21 -20.99
CA LYS A 308 -15.66 -26.98 -22.35
C LYS A 308 -17.07 -27.54 -22.53
N LYS A 309 -17.33 -28.76 -22.06
CA LYS A 309 -18.62 -29.43 -22.20
C LYS A 309 -19.72 -28.79 -21.34
N LEU A 310 -19.45 -28.51 -20.07
CA LEU A 310 -20.46 -28.05 -19.11
C LEU A 310 -20.61 -26.52 -19.10
N LEU A 311 -19.50 -25.79 -19.15
CA LEU A 311 -19.48 -24.34 -18.98
C LEU A 311 -19.37 -23.59 -20.32
N ASN A 312 -19.17 -24.31 -21.43
CA ASN A 312 -18.81 -23.72 -22.72
C ASN A 312 -17.61 -22.76 -22.59
N TRP A 313 -16.63 -23.18 -21.78
CA TRP A 313 -15.45 -22.40 -21.44
C TRP A 313 -14.19 -23.08 -21.99
N GLU A 314 -13.27 -22.27 -22.50
CA GLU A 314 -11.93 -22.67 -22.92
C GLU A 314 -10.98 -21.48 -22.72
N ALA A 315 -9.73 -21.76 -22.37
CA ALA A 315 -8.69 -20.73 -22.28
C ALA A 315 -8.33 -20.21 -23.68
N LYS A 316 -8.27 -18.89 -23.85
CA LYS A 316 -8.09 -18.22 -25.14
C LYS A 316 -6.79 -17.45 -25.27
N TYR A 317 -6.24 -17.00 -24.15
CA TYR A 317 -5.01 -16.20 -24.15
C TYR A 317 -3.77 -17.10 -24.20
N THR A 318 -2.75 -16.67 -24.94
CA THR A 318 -1.48 -17.39 -25.03
C THR A 318 -0.54 -17.01 -23.89
N ILE A 319 0.58 -17.72 -23.74
CA ILE A 319 1.56 -17.38 -22.72
C ILE A 319 2.19 -16.00 -22.96
N GLU A 320 2.34 -15.59 -24.22
CA GLU A 320 2.79 -14.25 -24.59
C GLU A 320 1.82 -13.16 -24.14
N ASP A 321 0.51 -13.39 -24.26
CA ASP A 321 -0.50 -12.47 -23.75
C ASP A 321 -0.37 -12.30 -22.23
N MET A 322 -0.27 -13.43 -21.51
CA MET A 322 -0.14 -13.43 -20.06
C MET A 322 1.12 -12.67 -19.61
N CYS A 323 2.28 -12.93 -20.21
CA CYS A 323 3.52 -12.22 -19.90
C CYS A 323 3.44 -10.73 -20.25
N ARG A 324 2.86 -10.37 -21.40
CA ARG A 324 2.65 -8.97 -21.83
C ARG A 324 1.79 -8.22 -20.82
N ASP A 325 0.67 -8.79 -20.42
CA ASP A 325 -0.32 -8.10 -19.60
C ASP A 325 0.18 -7.96 -18.15
N SER A 326 0.83 -9.00 -17.59
CA SER A 326 1.56 -8.89 -16.32
C SER A 326 2.61 -7.77 -16.36
N TRP A 327 3.38 -7.66 -17.45
CA TRP A 327 4.37 -6.60 -17.59
C TRP A 327 3.75 -5.20 -17.74
N ASN A 328 2.66 -5.08 -18.50
CA ASN A 328 1.92 -3.84 -18.67
C ASN A 328 1.42 -3.29 -17.32
N TRP A 329 0.83 -4.15 -16.49
CA TRP A 329 0.43 -3.84 -15.13
C TRP A 329 1.61 -3.35 -14.27
N GLN A 330 2.69 -4.12 -14.22
CA GLN A 330 3.84 -3.80 -13.38
C GLN A 330 4.45 -2.44 -13.72
N LYS A 331 4.60 -2.12 -15.01
CA LYS A 331 5.13 -0.83 -15.49
C LYS A 331 4.28 0.34 -15.00
N LYS A 332 2.95 0.22 -15.09
CA LYS A 332 2.03 1.32 -14.75
C LYS A 332 1.99 1.60 -13.26
N ILE A 333 2.02 0.58 -12.39
CA ILE A 333 2.11 0.80 -10.95
C ILE A 333 3.41 1.52 -10.58
N GLN A 334 4.55 1.11 -11.18
CA GLN A 334 5.84 1.74 -10.86
C GLN A 334 5.84 3.23 -11.23
N MET A 335 5.26 3.60 -12.38
CA MET A 335 5.09 5.01 -12.77
C MET A 335 4.17 5.76 -11.80
N GLY A 336 3.04 5.16 -11.40
CA GLY A 336 2.12 5.76 -10.43
C GLY A 336 2.72 5.96 -9.04
N LEU A 337 3.57 5.04 -8.57
CA LEU A 337 4.32 5.21 -7.33
C LEU A 337 5.36 6.33 -7.46
N LYS A 338 6.14 6.36 -8.54
CA LYS A 338 7.12 7.44 -8.78
C LYS A 338 6.46 8.82 -8.77
N ILE A 339 5.33 9.00 -9.45
CA ILE A 339 4.60 10.28 -9.49
C ILE A 339 4.13 10.72 -8.08
N ASN A 340 3.70 9.77 -7.23
CA ASN A 340 3.20 10.07 -5.89
C ASN A 340 4.30 10.42 -4.85
N PHE A 341 5.56 10.03 -5.08
CA PHE A 341 6.68 10.43 -4.21
C PHE A 341 7.10 11.90 -4.37
N PHE A 342 6.67 12.61 -5.44
CA PHE A 342 7.05 14.01 -5.71
C PHE A 342 6.23 15.07 -4.95
N TYR A 343 5.31 14.69 -4.06
CA TYR A 343 4.37 15.63 -3.41
C TYR A 343 4.87 16.23 -2.09
N GLY A 344 6.04 16.90 -2.12
CA GLY A 344 6.47 17.87 -1.11
C GLY A 344 6.26 19.32 -1.59
N GLY A 345 5.75 20.22 -0.74
CA GLY A 345 5.20 21.54 -1.15
C GLY A 345 6.12 22.48 -1.95
N VAL A 346 7.44 22.42 -1.74
CA VAL A 346 8.43 23.24 -2.47
C VAL A 346 8.74 22.65 -3.86
N MET A 347 8.91 21.32 -3.93
CA MET A 347 9.10 20.59 -5.19
C MET A 347 7.85 20.59 -6.06
N LYS A 348 6.65 20.66 -5.45
CA LYS A 348 5.40 20.84 -6.20
C LYS A 348 5.43 22.14 -7.02
N LYS A 349 6.03 23.23 -6.53
CA LYS A 349 6.15 24.49 -7.31
C LYS A 349 7.19 24.41 -8.41
N ILE A 350 8.37 23.86 -8.12
CA ILE A 350 9.47 23.74 -9.10
C ILE A 350 9.10 22.74 -10.20
N PHE A 351 8.53 21.59 -9.82
CA PHE A 351 8.05 20.58 -10.76
C PHE A 351 6.83 21.07 -11.54
N LEU A 352 5.87 21.79 -10.94
CA LEU A 352 4.77 22.38 -11.70
C LEU A 352 5.28 23.43 -12.68
N LEU A 353 6.29 24.23 -12.34
CA LEU A 353 6.91 25.18 -13.28
C LEU A 353 7.65 24.48 -14.42
N ILE A 354 8.44 23.45 -14.13
CA ILE A 354 9.17 22.66 -15.14
C ILE A 354 8.20 21.84 -16.01
N PHE A 355 7.19 21.23 -15.41
CA PHE A 355 6.17 20.44 -16.10
C PHE A 355 5.25 21.34 -16.93
N THR A 356 4.90 22.54 -16.44
CA THR A 356 4.14 23.53 -17.23
C THR A 356 4.98 24.02 -18.42
N ALA A 357 6.28 24.28 -18.25
CA ALA A 357 7.17 24.64 -19.34
C ALA A 357 7.32 23.52 -20.39
N ILE A 358 7.46 22.26 -19.94
CA ILE A 358 7.57 21.09 -20.84
C ILE A 358 6.23 20.77 -21.53
N PHE A 359 5.11 20.82 -20.80
CA PHE A 359 3.77 20.54 -21.32
C PHE A 359 3.37 21.57 -22.38
N ILE A 360 3.66 22.86 -22.13
CA ILE A 360 3.47 23.94 -23.12
C ILE A 360 4.30 23.68 -24.39
N PHE A 361 5.52 23.16 -24.26
CA PHE A 361 6.38 22.86 -25.40
C PHE A 361 5.92 21.62 -26.19
N CYS A 362 5.51 20.56 -25.50
CA CYS A 362 5.04 19.32 -26.12
C CYS A 362 3.71 19.49 -26.89
N CYS A 363 2.83 20.39 -26.43
CA CYS A 363 1.57 20.67 -27.11
C CYS A 363 1.71 21.43 -28.45
N ASN A 364 2.91 21.90 -28.81
CA ASN A 364 3.15 22.67 -30.04
C ASN A 364 3.88 21.92 -31.16
N ASN A 365 4.20 20.62 -31.00
CA ASN A 365 4.63 19.79 -32.13
C ASN A 365 3.44 19.24 -32.96
N SER A 366 2.20 19.57 -32.59
CA SER A 366 1.03 19.40 -33.45
C SER A 366 0.61 20.76 -34.01
N SER A 367 0.54 20.86 -35.34
CA SER A 367 0.24 22.08 -36.09
C SER A 367 -1.13 22.73 -35.82
N ASP A 368 -2.00 22.09 -35.03
CA ASP A 368 -3.44 22.37 -35.03
C ASP A 368 -3.96 23.07 -33.76
N LEU A 369 -3.08 23.52 -32.85
CA LEU A 369 -3.50 24.06 -31.54
C LEU A 369 -3.28 25.57 -31.35
N LYS A 370 -3.01 26.33 -32.41
CA LYS A 370 -2.64 27.76 -32.30
C LYS A 370 -3.76 28.71 -31.85
N GLU A 371 -5.03 28.31 -31.82
CA GLU A 371 -6.13 29.28 -31.60
C GLU A 371 -6.97 29.11 -30.34
N THR A 372 -6.85 28.03 -29.55
CA THR A 372 -7.88 27.77 -28.51
C THR A 372 -7.48 28.01 -27.04
N GLN A 373 -6.24 28.44 -26.74
CA GLN A 373 -5.82 28.72 -25.34
C GLN A 373 -5.17 30.09 -25.10
N SER A 374 -4.84 30.87 -26.14
CA SER A 374 -4.30 32.24 -26.01
C SER A 374 -5.24 33.18 -25.24
N ASP A 375 -6.55 33.01 -25.40
CA ASP A 375 -7.55 33.96 -24.89
C ASP A 375 -7.82 33.85 -23.37
N LYS A 376 -7.24 32.84 -22.71
CA LYS A 376 -7.39 32.61 -21.27
C LYS A 376 -6.15 32.99 -20.44
N MET A 377 -5.06 33.39 -21.10
CA MET A 377 -3.82 33.77 -20.44
C MET A 377 -3.83 35.25 -20.11
N THR A 378 -3.37 35.61 -18.91
CA THR A 378 -3.09 37.00 -18.55
C THR A 378 -1.96 37.55 -19.42
N GLU A 379 -1.91 38.86 -19.64
CA GLU A 379 -0.84 39.49 -20.44
C GLU A 379 0.57 39.21 -19.88
N GLU A 380 0.68 39.05 -18.57
CA GLU A 380 1.93 38.68 -17.91
C GLU A 380 2.36 37.23 -18.23
N GLU A 381 1.39 36.32 -18.34
CA GLU A 381 1.63 34.93 -18.77
C GLU A 381 1.95 34.85 -20.26
N LYS A 382 1.33 35.68 -21.11
CA LYS A 382 1.65 35.76 -22.55
C LYS A 382 3.09 36.26 -22.78
N ILE A 383 3.54 37.27 -22.05
CA ILE A 383 4.92 37.77 -22.14
C ILE A 383 5.93 36.71 -21.67
N LYS A 384 5.61 35.96 -20.60
CA LYS A 384 6.44 34.84 -20.14
C LYS A 384 6.48 33.70 -21.17
N PHE A 385 5.35 33.44 -21.81
CA PHE A 385 5.18 32.43 -22.86
C PHE A 385 5.99 32.76 -24.13
N GLU A 386 5.94 34.01 -24.61
CA GLU A 386 6.76 34.46 -25.76
C GLU A 386 8.27 34.36 -25.47
N LYS A 387 8.70 34.62 -24.23
CA LYS A 387 10.11 34.48 -23.84
C LYS A 387 10.57 33.01 -23.84
N LEU A 388 9.72 32.08 -23.40
CA LEU A 388 10.01 30.64 -23.42
C LEU A 388 10.05 30.07 -24.84
N GLN A 389 9.19 30.55 -25.74
CA GLN A 389 9.16 30.12 -27.15
C GLN A 389 10.40 30.55 -27.95
N ASN A 390 11.05 31.65 -27.55
CA ASN A 390 12.21 32.21 -28.23
C ASN A 390 13.56 31.74 -27.63
N MET A 391 13.56 30.72 -26.76
CA MET A 391 14.78 30.16 -26.20
C MET A 391 15.63 29.45 -27.26
N SER A 392 16.95 29.66 -27.21
CA SER A 392 17.91 28.94 -28.03
C SER A 392 18.07 27.47 -27.59
N PRO A 393 18.54 26.57 -28.48
CA PRO A 393 18.74 25.16 -28.15
C PRO A 393 19.68 24.91 -26.95
N ASP A 394 20.68 25.78 -26.75
CA ASP A 394 21.59 25.70 -25.61
C ASP A 394 20.89 26.06 -24.28
N GLU A 395 19.95 27.00 -24.31
CA GLU A 395 19.11 27.37 -23.16
C GLU A 395 18.11 26.27 -22.81
N MET A 396 17.59 25.55 -23.82
CA MET A 396 16.75 24.37 -23.60
C MET A 396 17.51 23.21 -22.97
N LYS A 397 18.76 22.98 -23.42
CA LYS A 397 19.63 21.94 -22.84
C LYS A 397 19.96 22.22 -21.37
N ALA A 398 20.05 23.50 -21.01
CA ALA A 398 20.22 23.95 -19.63
C ALA A 398 19.00 23.63 -18.73
N LEU A 399 17.77 23.73 -19.27
CA LEU A 399 16.54 23.33 -18.56
C LEU A 399 16.45 21.81 -18.35
N GLU A 400 16.92 20.99 -19.28
CA GLU A 400 16.95 19.53 -19.10
C GLU A 400 17.89 19.09 -17.97
N LEU A 401 18.99 19.82 -17.75
CA LEU A 401 19.93 19.57 -16.66
C LEU A 401 19.30 19.80 -15.27
N LEU A 402 18.22 20.58 -15.14
CA LEU A 402 17.47 20.69 -13.87
C LEU A 402 16.83 19.36 -13.44
N LYS A 403 16.61 18.41 -14.37
CA LYS A 403 16.17 17.04 -14.03
C LYS A 403 17.18 16.28 -13.16
N SER A 404 18.46 16.71 -13.14
CA SER A 404 19.51 16.13 -12.30
C SER A 404 19.39 16.46 -10.80
N ILE A 405 18.52 17.42 -10.43
CA ILE A 405 18.18 17.71 -9.03
C ILE A 405 17.51 16.49 -8.37
N ASN A 406 16.73 15.71 -9.14
CA ASN A 406 16.00 14.52 -8.66
C ASN A 406 16.89 13.44 -8.04
N SER A 407 18.15 13.29 -8.44
CA SER A 407 19.00 12.19 -7.96
C SER A 407 19.50 12.35 -6.52
N TYR A 408 19.36 13.53 -5.91
CA TYR A 408 19.82 13.77 -4.53
C TYR A 408 18.69 13.69 -3.51
N ASP A 409 17.46 14.01 -3.89
CA ASP A 409 16.29 13.81 -3.01
C ASP A 409 16.07 12.33 -2.72
N ASP A 410 16.36 11.44 -3.67
CA ASP A 410 16.36 9.98 -3.42
C ASP A 410 17.36 9.60 -2.32
N ILE A 411 18.55 10.23 -2.31
CA ILE A 411 19.61 9.99 -1.33
C ILE A 411 19.25 10.60 0.04
N PHE A 412 18.72 11.83 0.06
CA PHE A 412 18.26 12.48 1.31
C PHE A 412 17.03 11.79 1.91
N SER A 413 16.11 11.30 1.07
CA SER A 413 14.92 10.54 1.49
C SER A 413 15.29 9.17 2.02
N GLU A 414 16.25 8.47 1.39
CA GLU A 414 16.76 7.20 1.89
C GLU A 414 17.49 7.37 3.24
N TYR A 415 18.24 8.48 3.39
CA TYR A 415 18.87 8.83 4.66
C TYR A 415 17.82 9.14 5.74
N ASP A 416 16.86 10.03 5.47
CA ASP A 416 15.80 10.43 6.43
C ASP A 416 14.89 9.25 6.82
N SER A 417 14.49 8.40 5.88
CA SER A 417 13.64 7.24 6.13
C SER A 417 14.33 6.22 7.04
N LYS A 418 15.64 6.06 6.94
CA LYS A 418 16.41 5.12 7.77
C LYS A 418 16.80 5.72 9.12
N TYR A 419 16.94 7.05 9.21
CA TYR A 419 17.36 7.73 10.45
C TYR A 419 16.20 8.11 11.38
N SER A 420 15.03 8.47 10.82
CA SER A 420 13.85 8.93 11.58
C SER A 420 13.23 7.86 12.49
N MET A 421 13.55 6.57 12.29
CA MET A 421 13.03 5.46 13.10
C MET A 421 13.74 5.24 14.45
N TYR A 422 14.80 5.98 14.79
CA TYR A 422 15.75 5.54 15.84
C TYR A 422 16.09 6.55 16.95
N PHE A 423 15.16 7.22 17.67
CA PHE A 423 15.57 8.01 18.86
C PHE A 423 14.59 8.10 20.08
N ARG A 424 15.12 7.61 21.24
CA ARG A 424 15.20 8.12 22.66
C ARG A 424 13.95 8.48 23.52
N ILE A 425 13.88 7.89 24.74
CA ILE A 425 13.07 8.33 25.91
C ILE A 425 13.94 8.37 27.18
N LYS A 426 13.69 9.34 28.09
CA LYS A 426 14.45 9.55 29.34
C LYS A 426 13.68 9.09 30.59
N ARG A 427 14.37 8.44 31.56
CA ARG A 427 13.83 8.12 32.90
C ARG A 427 14.88 8.42 33.99
N GLY A 428 14.75 9.57 34.67
CA GLY A 428 15.59 9.95 35.83
C GLY A 428 17.07 10.30 35.53
N GLU A 429 17.93 10.21 36.56
CA GLU A 429 19.34 10.69 36.57
C GLU A 429 20.39 9.69 36.04
N LYS A 430 20.01 8.47 35.63
CA LYS A 430 20.93 7.56 34.94
C LYS A 430 20.57 7.46 33.46
N GLU A 431 21.50 7.85 32.59
CA GLU A 431 21.40 7.59 31.16
C GLU A 431 21.50 6.09 30.90
N LYS A 432 20.51 5.52 30.22
CA LYS A 432 20.65 4.23 29.53
C LYS A 432 20.18 4.41 28.09
N PHE A 433 21.06 4.07 27.16
CA PHE A 433 20.80 4.07 25.73
C PHE A 433 19.96 2.83 25.39
N PHE A 434 18.96 3.00 24.53
CA PHE A 434 18.32 1.88 23.83
C PHE A 434 18.78 2.00 22.38
N ILE A 435 19.52 1.00 21.90
CA ILE A 435 20.03 0.90 20.52
C ILE A 435 19.51 -0.43 19.98
N PRO A 436 18.67 -0.46 18.93
CA PRO A 436 18.60 -1.60 18.04
C PRO A 436 19.88 -1.57 17.17
N SER A 437 20.90 -2.30 17.65
CA SER A 437 22.27 -2.50 17.13
C SER A 437 23.04 -1.29 16.53
N GLU A 438 24.20 -0.99 17.13
CA GLU A 438 25.20 -0.01 16.65
C GLU A 438 25.82 -0.40 15.28
N ILE A 439 25.63 -1.65 14.85
CA ILE A 439 26.11 -2.22 13.59
C ILE A 439 25.49 -1.50 12.38
N ASN A 440 24.18 -1.21 12.41
CA ASN A 440 23.48 -0.67 11.24
C ASN A 440 23.83 0.79 10.91
N ILE A 441 24.07 1.63 11.92
CA ILE A 441 24.39 3.06 11.69
C ILE A 441 25.85 3.23 11.27
N ARG A 442 26.77 2.44 11.84
CA ARG A 442 28.16 2.45 11.42
C ARG A 442 28.31 1.94 9.99
N GLU A 443 27.66 0.84 9.62
CA GLU A 443 27.62 0.34 8.24
C GLU A 443 26.97 1.34 7.28
N LEU A 444 25.91 2.06 7.71
CA LEU A 444 25.26 3.08 6.89
C LEU A 444 26.18 4.30 6.65
N VAL A 445 26.86 4.79 7.69
CA VAL A 445 27.81 5.91 7.59
C VAL A 445 29.07 5.52 6.80
N GLU A 446 29.54 4.28 6.93
CA GLU A 446 30.64 3.74 6.12
C GLU A 446 30.23 3.55 4.65
N LYS A 447 28.98 3.12 4.38
CA LYS A 447 28.44 2.91 3.03
C LYS A 447 28.08 4.22 2.30
N TYR A 448 27.67 5.25 3.03
CA TYR A 448 27.24 6.55 2.48
C TYR A 448 27.91 7.72 3.20
N PRO A 449 29.21 7.98 2.94
CA PRO A 449 29.93 9.09 3.57
C PRO A 449 29.35 10.45 3.14
N VAL A 450 29.22 11.38 4.09
CA VAL A 450 28.55 12.67 3.85
C VAL A 450 29.46 13.62 3.06
N THR A 451 30.78 13.51 3.24
CA THR A 451 31.77 14.42 2.63
C THR A 451 31.78 14.40 1.09
N PRO A 452 31.79 13.24 0.40
CA PRO A 452 31.69 13.20 -1.07
C PRO A 452 30.35 13.75 -1.61
N MET A 453 29.26 13.53 -0.87
CA MET A 453 27.93 14.00 -1.23
C MET A 453 27.83 15.52 -1.16
N GLU A 454 28.37 16.12 -0.10
CA GLU A 454 28.45 17.57 0.06
C GLU A 454 29.27 18.23 -1.04
N LYS A 455 30.44 17.68 -1.38
CA LYS A 455 31.30 18.24 -2.43
C LYS A 455 30.56 18.32 -3.76
N LYS A 456 29.86 17.24 -4.12
CA LYS A 456 29.08 17.14 -5.36
C LYS A 456 27.87 18.08 -5.34
N TYR A 457 27.22 18.25 -4.19
CA TYR A 457 26.17 19.23 -4.00
C TYR A 457 26.65 20.67 -4.25
N PHE A 458 27.81 21.07 -3.72
CA PHE A 458 28.35 22.42 -3.92
C PHE A 458 28.78 22.69 -5.38
N GLU A 459 29.31 21.69 -6.08
CA GLU A 459 29.62 21.78 -7.51
C GLU A 459 28.35 22.10 -8.33
N ILE A 460 27.25 21.40 -8.04
CA ILE A 460 25.96 21.59 -8.70
C ILE A 460 25.33 22.94 -8.30
N LYS A 461 25.36 23.32 -7.02
CA LYS A 461 24.89 24.64 -6.57
C LYS A 461 25.60 25.76 -7.30
N LYS A 462 26.92 25.66 -7.49
CA LYS A 462 27.71 26.64 -8.26
C LYS A 462 27.30 26.65 -9.73
N PHE A 463 27.14 25.48 -10.35
CA PHE A 463 26.69 25.35 -11.73
C PHE A 463 25.33 26.02 -11.95
N LEU A 464 24.34 25.72 -11.11
CA LEU A 464 22.98 26.26 -11.25
C LEU A 464 22.91 27.77 -10.98
N LYS A 465 23.69 28.28 -10.02
CA LYS A 465 23.79 29.74 -9.80
C LYS A 465 24.40 30.47 -11.00
N ASN A 466 25.45 29.92 -11.62
CA ASN A 466 26.03 30.49 -12.84
C ASN A 466 25.03 30.47 -14.01
N MET A 467 24.24 29.41 -14.13
CA MET A 467 23.23 29.27 -15.17
C MET A 467 22.12 30.33 -15.04
N ILE A 468 21.63 30.59 -13.82
CA ILE A 468 20.62 31.64 -13.57
C ILE A 468 21.18 33.04 -13.81
N GLN A 469 22.43 33.29 -13.41
CA GLN A 469 23.09 34.59 -13.64
C GLN A 469 23.25 34.92 -15.13
N ASN A 470 23.48 33.88 -15.95
CA ASN A 470 23.72 34.04 -17.39
C ASN A 470 22.47 33.88 -18.25
N ASN A 471 21.31 33.55 -17.67
CA ASN A 471 20.05 33.40 -18.39
C ASN A 471 18.93 34.23 -17.77
N SER A 472 18.56 35.31 -18.45
CA SER A 472 17.53 36.25 -17.97
C SER A 472 16.13 35.64 -17.80
N ILE A 473 15.84 34.52 -18.47
CA ILE A 473 14.56 33.82 -18.39
C ILE A 473 14.50 32.91 -17.16
N LEU A 474 15.65 32.43 -16.68
CA LEU A 474 15.73 31.57 -15.49
C LEU A 474 15.74 32.36 -14.16
N LYS A 475 15.69 33.69 -14.21
CA LYS A 475 15.62 34.55 -13.01
C LYS A 475 14.42 34.24 -12.11
N ASP A 476 13.28 33.85 -12.69
CA ASP A 476 12.08 33.50 -11.92
C ASP A 476 12.28 32.23 -11.05
N PHE A 477 13.30 31.42 -11.34
CA PHE A 477 13.68 30.23 -10.55
C PHE A 477 14.71 30.53 -9.46
N GLU A 478 15.27 31.74 -9.41
CA GLU A 478 16.32 32.11 -8.45
C GLU A 478 15.86 31.96 -6.99
N LYS A 479 14.65 32.45 -6.68
CA LYS A 479 14.10 32.38 -5.33
C LYS A 479 13.80 30.94 -4.89
N PRO A 480 13.01 30.14 -5.63
CA PRO A 480 12.75 28.73 -5.27
C PRO A 480 14.02 27.90 -5.15
N LEU A 481 15.02 28.14 -6.01
CA LEU A 481 16.26 27.38 -5.98
C LEU A 481 17.14 27.76 -4.78
N ASN A 482 17.16 29.03 -4.39
CA ASN A 482 17.84 29.46 -3.17
C ASN A 482 17.19 28.85 -1.90
N GLU A 483 15.86 28.75 -1.86
CA GLU A 483 15.12 28.07 -0.78
C GLU A 483 15.49 26.57 -0.71
N TYR A 484 15.60 25.90 -1.86
CA TYR A 484 16.07 24.51 -1.95
C TYR A 484 17.51 24.33 -1.46
N PHE A 485 18.42 25.25 -1.82
CA PHE A 485 19.80 25.20 -1.35
C PHE A 485 19.89 25.39 0.17
N GLU A 486 19.11 26.30 0.74
CA GLU A 486 19.07 26.50 2.19
C GLU A 486 18.56 25.25 2.92
N TYR A 487 17.51 24.61 2.39
CA TYR A 487 16.99 23.35 2.92
C TYR A 487 18.02 22.21 2.86
N SER A 488 18.67 22.03 1.71
CA SER A 488 19.66 20.97 1.48
C SER A 488 20.89 21.14 2.36
N GLU A 489 21.37 22.37 2.54
CA GLU A 489 22.53 22.66 3.41
C GLU A 489 22.26 22.38 4.88
N LYS A 490 21.04 22.67 5.37
CA LYS A 490 20.64 22.31 6.74
C LYS A 490 20.67 20.79 6.95
N LYS A 491 20.21 20.00 5.98
CA LYS A 491 20.29 18.53 6.05
C LYS A 491 21.71 18.01 6.03
N ILE A 492 22.53 18.45 5.08
CA ILE A 492 23.94 18.04 4.97
C ILE A 492 24.70 18.35 6.27
N SER A 493 24.45 19.51 6.88
CA SER A 493 25.03 19.88 8.17
C SER A 493 24.66 18.89 9.28
N LYS A 494 23.39 18.48 9.37
CA LYS A 494 22.93 17.49 10.35
C LYS A 494 23.55 16.11 10.13
N MET A 495 23.66 15.69 8.88
CA MET A 495 24.31 14.43 8.49
C MET A 495 25.79 14.41 8.92
N LYS A 496 26.50 15.53 8.79
CA LYS A 496 27.89 15.66 9.25
C LYS A 496 28.05 15.61 10.76
N GLU A 497 27.14 16.26 11.50
CA GLU A 497 27.14 16.21 12.97
C GLU A 497 27.07 14.76 13.46
N ILE A 498 26.19 13.97 12.81
CA ILE A 498 26.04 12.55 13.03
C ILE A 498 27.32 11.77 12.66
N GLU A 499 27.84 11.97 11.45
CA GLU A 499 29.06 11.29 10.98
C GLU A 499 30.26 11.56 11.92
N ASN A 500 30.41 12.79 12.40
CA ASN A 500 31.47 13.21 13.33
C ASN A 500 31.29 12.61 14.73
N TYR A 501 30.06 12.52 15.22
CA TYR A 501 29.75 11.90 16.52
C TYR A 501 30.16 10.42 16.58
N TYR A 502 30.04 9.68 15.47
CA TYR A 502 30.44 8.27 15.42
C TYR A 502 31.94 8.06 15.17
N LYS A 503 32.61 8.99 14.48
CA LYS A 503 34.07 8.91 14.26
C LYS A 503 34.91 9.19 15.52
N SER A 504 34.33 9.78 16.58
CA SER A 504 35.06 10.23 17.78
C SER A 504 35.24 9.19 18.92
N ASN A 505 34.73 7.96 18.78
CA ASN A 505 35.18 6.76 19.52
C ASN A 505 35.08 6.78 21.08
N GLU A 506 33.92 7.10 21.67
CA GLU A 506 33.70 7.06 23.13
C GLU A 506 32.55 6.12 23.57
N TYR A 507 32.61 4.79 23.36
CA TYR A 507 31.72 3.85 24.09
C TYR A 507 32.34 2.44 24.30
N LYS A 508 32.23 1.90 25.53
CA LYS A 508 32.92 0.67 26.03
C LYS A 508 32.17 -0.65 25.76
N LYS A 509 32.95 -1.70 25.52
CA LYS A 509 32.64 -3.12 25.17
C LYS A 509 31.58 -3.87 26.00
N ASP A 510 31.28 -3.48 27.24
CA ASP A 510 30.43 -4.29 28.15
C ASP A 510 28.92 -4.25 27.84
N ASN A 511 28.46 -3.31 27.01
CA ASN A 511 27.05 -3.24 26.59
C ASN A 511 26.71 -4.22 25.45
N PHE A 512 27.70 -4.90 24.88
CA PHE A 512 27.55 -5.82 23.74
C PHE A 512 26.74 -7.09 24.09
N GLN A 513 26.85 -7.58 25.33
CA GLN A 513 26.10 -8.77 25.79
C GLN A 513 24.62 -8.48 26.09
N LYS A 514 24.27 -7.26 26.49
CA LYS A 514 22.87 -6.87 26.77
C LYS A 514 22.05 -6.62 25.51
N GLY A 515 22.69 -6.18 24.42
CA GLY A 515 22.05 -6.04 23.10
C GLY A 515 21.53 -7.37 22.55
N ARG A 516 22.33 -8.45 22.63
CA ARG A 516 21.93 -9.80 22.16
C ARG A 516 20.72 -10.40 22.87
N ILE A 517 20.45 -10.02 24.11
CA ILE A 517 19.29 -10.51 24.87
C ILE A 517 18.02 -9.78 24.40
N LEU A 518 18.12 -8.48 24.12
CA LEU A 518 17.03 -7.67 23.57
C LEU A 518 16.76 -7.99 22.11
N ASP A 519 17.76 -8.37 21.31
CA ASP A 519 17.55 -8.88 19.95
C ASP A 519 16.74 -10.18 19.96
N LYS A 520 16.92 -11.07 20.95
CA LYS A 520 16.09 -12.28 21.08
C LYS A 520 14.66 -11.99 21.52
N GLU A 521 14.42 -10.93 22.28
CA GLU A 521 13.07 -10.49 22.66
C GLU A 521 12.39 -9.67 21.54
N TYR A 522 13.14 -8.83 20.84
CA TYR A 522 12.67 -8.06 19.69
C TYR A 522 12.47 -8.95 18.47
N GLU A 523 13.32 -9.95 18.22
CA GLU A 523 13.06 -11.03 17.26
C GLU A 523 11.89 -11.90 17.72
N LYS A 524 11.67 -12.15 19.01
CA LYS A 524 10.42 -12.79 19.47
C LYS A 524 9.19 -11.94 19.16
N ILE A 525 9.30 -10.60 19.25
CA ILE A 525 8.23 -9.66 18.90
C ILE A 525 8.04 -9.57 17.37
N LEU A 526 9.14 -9.56 16.60
CA LEU A 526 9.15 -9.64 15.13
C LEU A 526 8.70 -11.01 14.61
N MET A 527 8.91 -12.08 15.37
CA MET A 527 8.40 -13.42 15.08
C MET A 527 6.93 -13.54 15.49
N SER A 528 6.48 -12.80 16.51
CA SER A 528 5.04 -12.60 16.78
C SER A 528 4.34 -11.73 15.73
N TYR A 529 5.10 -10.88 15.03
CA TYR A 529 4.75 -10.10 13.82
C TYR A 529 4.44 -10.97 12.59
N SER A 530 4.78 -12.26 12.62
CA SER A 530 4.46 -13.17 11.52
C SER A 530 3.04 -13.77 11.63
N TYR A 531 2.31 -13.47 12.71
CA TYR A 531 0.95 -13.89 12.93
C TYR A 531 -0.03 -12.71 12.75
N TYR A 532 -0.97 -12.96 11.85
CA TYR A 532 -2.10 -12.13 11.42
C TYR A 532 -2.95 -11.53 12.55
N ASP A 533 -3.37 -10.26 12.38
CA ASP A 533 -4.73 -9.80 12.70
C ASP A 533 -5.06 -8.46 11.99
N SER A 534 -6.16 -8.43 11.24
CA SER A 534 -6.70 -7.25 10.54
C SER A 534 -7.47 -6.29 11.47
N SER A 535 -7.68 -6.65 12.74
CA SER A 535 -8.22 -5.74 13.77
C SER A 535 -7.32 -4.52 14.07
N LEU A 536 -6.04 -4.59 13.70
CA LEU A 536 -5.02 -3.59 13.99
C LEU A 536 -4.89 -2.43 12.99
N VAL A 537 -5.63 -2.41 11.87
CA VAL A 537 -5.70 -1.18 11.03
C VAL A 537 -6.46 -0.08 11.79
N SER A 538 -7.42 -0.46 12.64
CA SER A 538 -8.01 0.45 13.64
C SER A 538 -7.00 0.84 14.74
N GLU A 539 -6.00 -0.01 15.00
CA GLU A 539 -4.95 0.25 15.99
C GLU A 539 -3.68 0.93 15.45
N PHE A 540 -3.50 1.06 14.14
CA PHE A 540 -2.50 1.97 13.57
C PHE A 540 -2.96 3.44 13.69
N GLN A 541 -4.27 3.69 13.63
CA GLN A 541 -4.83 4.95 14.16
C GLN A 541 -4.59 5.07 15.67
N ASN A 542 -4.43 3.94 16.38
CA ASN A 542 -3.99 3.88 17.77
C ASN A 542 -2.47 3.88 17.98
N LEU A 543 -1.56 3.87 17.00
CA LEU A 543 -0.10 3.85 17.28
C LEU A 543 0.48 5.26 17.47
N ASP A 544 0.09 6.23 16.64
CA ASP A 544 0.29 7.66 16.93
C ASP A 544 -0.45 8.05 18.20
N SER A 545 -1.66 7.51 18.37
CA SER A 545 -2.49 7.68 19.57
C SER A 545 -1.92 6.96 20.79
N LEU A 546 -1.26 5.80 20.69
CA LEU A 546 -0.64 5.07 21.81
C LEU A 546 0.65 5.75 22.19
N SER A 547 1.46 6.16 21.20
CA SER A 547 2.70 6.91 21.44
C SER A 547 2.37 8.26 22.09
N ALA A 548 1.36 8.97 21.58
CA ALA A 548 0.86 10.20 22.18
C ALA A 548 0.16 9.95 23.52
N LYS A 549 -0.63 8.90 23.70
CA LYS A 549 -1.32 8.55 24.96
C LYS A 549 -0.34 8.05 26.01
N TYR A 550 0.72 7.36 25.61
CA TYR A 550 1.83 6.94 26.44
C TYR A 550 2.68 8.14 26.84
N LEU A 551 2.99 9.05 25.90
CA LEU A 551 3.64 10.33 26.20
C LEU A 551 2.78 11.18 27.15
N LEU A 552 1.49 11.33 26.87
CA LEU A 552 0.53 12.06 27.71
C LEU A 552 0.39 11.40 29.08
N ASN A 553 0.32 10.07 29.16
CA ASN A 553 0.30 9.35 30.43
C ASN A 553 1.61 9.52 31.19
N ASN A 554 2.76 9.51 30.53
CA ASN A 554 4.06 9.74 31.16
C ASN A 554 4.20 11.17 31.66
N LEU A 555 3.82 12.17 30.87
CA LEU A 555 3.81 13.57 31.29
C LEU A 555 2.89 13.76 32.51
N LYS A 556 1.68 13.19 32.45
CA LYS A 556 0.73 13.19 33.56
C LYS A 556 1.28 12.49 34.81
N ASN A 557 1.87 11.31 34.67
CA ASN A 557 2.39 10.51 35.78
C ASN A 557 3.70 11.07 36.36
N SER A 558 4.45 11.84 35.56
CA SER A 558 5.68 12.52 35.99
C SER A 558 5.43 13.89 36.62
N GLY A 559 4.16 14.31 36.73
CA GLY A 559 3.77 15.61 37.27
C GLY A 559 4.02 16.79 36.34
N GLN A 560 4.42 16.54 35.08
CA GLN A 560 4.68 17.55 34.05
C GLN A 560 3.35 18.05 33.44
N THR A 561 2.66 18.86 34.22
CA THR A 561 1.31 19.34 33.96
C THR A 561 1.27 20.38 32.83
N ALA A 562 2.28 21.25 32.74
CA ALA A 562 2.37 22.26 31.68
C ALA A 562 2.62 21.61 30.31
N ALA A 563 3.61 20.73 30.22
CA ALA A 563 3.90 19.97 29.02
C ALA A 563 2.69 19.10 28.61
N TYR A 564 2.10 18.35 29.56
CA TYR A 564 0.92 17.52 29.31
C TYR A 564 -0.21 18.28 28.60
N ASN A 565 -0.53 19.48 29.07
CA ASN A 565 -1.63 20.26 28.51
C ASN A 565 -1.33 20.79 27.10
N ILE A 566 -0.09 21.21 26.82
CA ILE A 566 0.32 21.63 25.47
C ILE A 566 0.30 20.45 24.48
N PHE A 567 0.84 19.30 24.89
CA PHE A 567 0.83 18.11 24.04
C PHE A 567 -0.58 17.59 23.78
N ARG A 568 -1.46 17.67 24.78
CA ARG A 568 -2.85 17.29 24.61
C ARG A 568 -3.56 18.17 23.59
N ILE A 569 -3.31 19.48 23.61
CA ILE A 569 -3.85 20.43 22.63
C ILE A 569 -3.32 20.09 21.22
N LYS A 570 -2.00 19.90 21.05
CA LYS A 570 -1.39 19.52 19.76
C LYS A 570 -1.97 18.22 19.21
N PHE A 571 -2.12 17.22 20.06
CA PHE A 571 -2.68 15.92 19.69
C PHE A 571 -4.13 16.03 19.20
N ILE A 572 -4.99 16.76 19.92
CA ILE A 572 -6.38 16.96 19.52
C ILE A 572 -6.46 17.71 18.17
N ILE A 573 -5.62 18.72 17.94
CA ILE A 573 -5.55 19.45 16.66
C ILE A 573 -5.14 18.51 15.53
N SER A 574 -4.13 17.66 15.73
CA SER A 574 -3.70 16.67 14.74
C SER A 574 -4.83 15.70 14.38
N LEU A 575 -5.60 15.23 15.37
CA LEU A 575 -6.77 14.39 15.13
C LEU A 575 -7.86 15.10 14.31
N ILE A 576 -8.08 16.39 14.56
CA ILE A 576 -9.03 17.21 13.78
C ILE A 576 -8.54 17.34 12.33
N ASN A 577 -7.27 17.69 12.10
CA ASN A 577 -6.71 17.82 10.76
C ASN A 577 -6.78 16.51 9.98
N LYS A 578 -6.35 15.40 10.58
CA LYS A 578 -6.40 14.07 9.94
C LYS A 578 -7.82 13.69 9.50
N LYS A 579 -8.83 14.02 10.32
CA LYS A 579 -10.24 13.78 9.97
C LYS A 579 -10.71 14.66 8.81
N ILE A 580 -10.31 15.93 8.77
CA ILE A 580 -10.64 16.84 7.67
C ILE A 580 -9.94 16.42 6.37
N ASP A 581 -8.65 16.07 6.45
CA ASP A 581 -7.85 15.65 5.29
C ASP A 581 -8.41 14.37 4.66
N ASN A 582 -8.79 13.38 5.48
CA ASN A 582 -9.46 12.18 4.97
C ASN A 582 -10.74 12.54 4.18
N LEU A 583 -11.53 13.48 4.67
CA LEU A 583 -12.75 13.87 3.98
C LEU A 583 -12.47 14.61 2.65
N LEU A 584 -11.43 15.46 2.60
CA LEU A 584 -11.01 16.15 1.38
C LEU A 584 -10.40 15.20 0.34
N VAL A 585 -9.64 14.20 0.78
CA VAL A 585 -8.94 13.24 -0.08
C VAL A 585 -9.87 12.15 -0.61
N PHE A 586 -10.78 11.65 0.22
CA PHE A 586 -11.62 10.50 -0.11
C PHE A 586 -13.04 10.88 -0.60
N LYS A 587 -13.38 12.18 -0.65
CA LYS A 587 -14.71 12.68 -1.05
C LYS A 587 -15.86 11.90 -0.39
N GLU A 588 -15.70 11.50 0.87
CA GLU A 588 -16.73 10.78 1.62
C GLU A 588 -18.00 11.64 1.75
N GLU A 589 -19.18 11.02 1.67
CA GLU A 589 -20.44 11.73 1.88
C GLU A 589 -20.49 12.32 3.30
N LYS A 590 -20.90 13.59 3.42
CA LYS A 590 -21.17 14.26 4.71
C LYS A 590 -22.16 13.40 5.50
N ASN A 591 -21.72 12.74 6.57
CA ASN A 591 -22.60 11.99 7.47
C ASN A 591 -22.62 12.60 8.88
N ASP A 592 -23.74 12.40 9.59
CA ASP A 592 -23.93 12.92 10.95
C ASP A 592 -22.89 12.41 11.94
N ASN A 593 -22.33 11.22 11.69
CA ASN A 593 -21.28 10.62 12.51
C ASN A 593 -19.99 11.46 12.50
N PHE A 594 -19.52 11.88 11.32
CA PHE A 594 -18.36 12.75 11.17
C PHE A 594 -18.53 14.09 11.91
N ILE A 595 -19.69 14.74 11.73
CA ILE A 595 -20.00 16.01 12.39
C ILE A 595 -20.02 15.82 13.92
N ASN A 596 -20.57 14.72 14.42
CA ASN A 596 -20.60 14.43 15.85
C ASN A 596 -19.21 14.15 16.42
N GLN A 597 -18.34 13.45 15.68
CA GLN A 597 -16.95 13.24 16.08
C GLN A 597 -16.16 14.56 16.15
N LEU A 598 -16.34 15.46 15.19
CA LEU A 598 -15.70 16.78 15.23
C LEU A 598 -16.19 17.62 16.42
N LYS A 599 -17.48 17.53 16.80
CA LYS A 599 -18.01 18.20 18.01
C LYS A 599 -17.40 17.65 19.30
N MET A 600 -17.16 16.34 19.37
CA MET A 600 -16.49 15.74 20.54
C MET A 600 -15.06 16.28 20.68
N LEU A 601 -14.30 16.28 19.58
CA LEU A 601 -12.93 16.82 19.57
C LEU A 601 -12.91 18.32 19.88
N GLU A 602 -13.91 19.08 19.41
CA GLU A 602 -14.06 20.50 19.75
C GLU A 602 -14.25 20.72 21.26
N LYS A 603 -15.10 19.91 21.90
CA LYS A 603 -15.34 19.98 23.35
C LYS A 603 -14.06 19.65 24.13
N ASP A 604 -13.33 18.62 23.70
CA ASP A 604 -12.08 18.22 24.33
C ASP A 604 -10.98 19.26 24.15
N LEU A 605 -10.89 19.90 22.98
CA LEU A 605 -9.95 20.99 22.72
C LEU A 605 -10.22 22.19 23.62
N LYS A 606 -11.49 22.59 23.77
CA LYS A 606 -11.89 23.67 24.69
C LYS A 606 -11.51 23.38 26.15
N LEU A 607 -11.73 22.14 26.58
CA LEU A 607 -11.37 21.70 27.93
C LEU A 607 -9.84 21.73 28.13
N ALA A 608 -9.07 21.21 27.18
CA ALA A 608 -7.61 21.20 27.24
C ALA A 608 -7.03 22.62 27.28
N ILE A 609 -7.55 23.54 26.48
CA ILE A 609 -7.16 24.97 26.52
C ILE A 609 -7.48 25.58 27.89
N SER A 610 -8.69 25.37 28.41
CA SER A 610 -9.08 25.92 29.71
C SER A 610 -8.22 25.41 30.87
N GLN A 611 -7.78 24.16 30.81
CA GLN A 611 -6.88 23.56 31.78
C GLN A 611 -5.46 24.13 31.65
N ALA A 612 -4.97 24.28 30.41
CA ALA A 612 -3.67 24.86 30.13
C ALA A 612 -3.51 26.31 30.64
N GLU A 613 -4.58 27.09 30.66
CA GLU A 613 -4.59 28.48 31.14
C GLU A 613 -4.54 28.63 32.66
N LYS A 614 -4.94 27.60 33.40
CA LYS A 614 -4.95 27.63 34.87
C LYS A 614 -3.59 27.31 35.46
N ILE A 615 -2.64 26.88 34.63
CA ILE A 615 -1.27 26.53 35.04
C ILE A 615 -0.52 27.80 35.39
N LYS A 616 0.11 27.81 36.56
CA LYS A 616 0.84 28.98 37.06
C LYS A 616 2.17 29.11 36.34
N ASP A 617 2.65 30.35 36.17
CA ASP A 617 3.97 30.63 35.57
C ASP A 617 5.11 29.86 36.27
N SER A 618 5.02 29.69 37.60
CA SER A 618 5.96 28.90 38.38
C SER A 618 5.98 27.41 38.00
N GLU A 619 4.84 26.83 37.61
CA GLU A 619 4.75 25.42 37.19
C GLU A 619 5.34 25.23 35.78
N ILE A 620 5.09 26.19 34.88
CA ILE A 620 5.67 26.23 33.53
C ILE A 620 7.20 26.32 33.63
N GLU A 621 7.71 27.19 34.50
CA GLU A 621 9.15 27.37 34.71
C GLU A 621 9.83 26.15 35.36
N ASN A 622 9.16 25.49 36.32
CA ASN A 622 9.66 24.26 36.94
C ASN A 622 9.86 23.12 35.92
N GLU A 623 9.02 23.08 34.87
CA GLU A 623 9.14 22.16 33.74
C GLU A 623 10.14 22.63 32.67
N LYS A 624 10.83 23.75 32.91
CA LYS A 624 11.81 24.40 32.02
C LYS A 624 11.21 24.85 30.69
N LEU A 625 9.91 25.13 30.69
CA LEU A 625 9.23 25.69 29.55
C LEU A 625 9.38 27.22 29.51
N ASP A 626 9.34 27.78 28.31
CA ASP A 626 9.31 29.21 28.07
C ASP A 626 7.88 29.73 28.24
N ILE A 627 7.68 30.61 29.22
CA ILE A 627 6.37 31.13 29.63
C ILE A 627 5.72 31.94 28.49
N ASP A 628 6.52 32.72 27.76
CA ASP A 628 6.01 33.60 26.71
C ASP A 628 5.56 32.78 25.49
N ASN A 629 6.33 31.76 25.10
CA ASN A 629 5.95 30.84 24.04
C ASN A 629 4.74 29.98 24.43
N TYR A 630 4.67 29.53 25.68
CA TYR A 630 3.52 28.80 26.22
C TYR A 630 2.23 29.64 26.12
N LYS A 631 2.26 30.89 26.63
CA LYS A 631 1.12 31.82 26.59
C LYS A 631 0.76 32.22 25.15
N LEU A 632 1.76 32.47 24.31
CA LEU A 632 1.55 32.82 22.90
C LEU A 632 0.86 31.68 22.13
N TYR A 633 1.27 30.43 22.37
CA TYR A 633 0.65 29.26 21.76
C TYR A 633 -0.82 29.10 22.20
N LEU A 634 -1.14 29.29 23.48
CA LEU A 634 -2.52 29.25 23.96
C LEU A 634 -3.37 30.35 23.33
N LYS A 635 -2.85 31.58 23.24
CA LYS A 635 -3.52 32.72 22.58
C LYS A 635 -3.84 32.41 21.11
N LYS A 636 -2.86 31.86 20.36
CA LYS A 636 -3.03 31.48 18.95
C LYS A 636 -4.04 30.34 18.80
N THR A 637 -3.89 29.27 19.58
CA THR A 637 -4.79 28.11 19.58
C THR A 637 -6.25 28.51 19.83
N LYS A 638 -6.49 29.46 20.74
CA LYS A 638 -7.84 30.01 20.99
C LYS A 638 -8.45 30.68 19.78
N THR A 639 -7.66 31.46 19.04
CA THR A 639 -8.12 32.12 17.81
C THR A 639 -8.53 31.07 16.77
N TYR A 640 -7.71 30.04 16.56
CA TYR A 640 -8.04 28.95 15.63
C TYR A 640 -9.25 28.14 16.07
N THR A 641 -9.38 27.85 17.36
CA THR A 641 -10.56 27.13 17.88
C THR A 641 -11.85 27.91 17.61
N LYS A 642 -11.82 29.25 17.66
CA LYS A 642 -12.97 30.10 17.29
C LYS A 642 -13.27 30.03 15.79
N ILE A 643 -12.24 29.96 14.94
CA ILE A 643 -12.38 29.84 13.47
C ILE A 643 -12.96 28.47 13.12
N PHE A 644 -12.37 27.39 13.66
CA PHE A 644 -12.85 26.02 13.53
C PHE A 644 -14.31 25.89 13.95
N TYR A 645 -14.71 26.48 15.08
CA TYR A 645 -16.10 26.49 15.53
C TYR A 645 -17.06 27.20 14.56
N LYS A 646 -16.62 28.31 13.96
CA LYS A 646 -17.41 29.00 12.93
C LYS A 646 -17.57 28.13 11.67
N GLY A 647 -16.50 27.44 11.25
CA GLY A 647 -16.54 26.48 10.14
C GLY A 647 -17.48 25.31 10.40
N LEU A 648 -17.40 24.71 11.60
CA LEU A 648 -18.26 23.59 12.00
C LEU A 648 -19.74 23.97 12.05
N LYS A 649 -20.07 25.23 12.40
CA LYS A 649 -21.45 25.73 12.32
C LYS A 649 -21.95 25.89 10.88
N LYS A 650 -21.11 26.38 9.96
CA LYS A 650 -21.45 26.51 8.53
C LYS A 650 -21.64 25.15 7.86
N LEU A 651 -20.85 24.16 8.24
CA LEU A 651 -20.99 22.78 7.76
C LEU A 651 -22.38 22.19 8.04
N LYS A 652 -23.06 22.64 9.09
CA LYS A 652 -24.40 22.18 9.48
C LYS A 652 -25.53 22.79 8.63
N SER A 653 -25.29 23.91 7.95
CA SER A 653 -26.32 24.63 7.19
C SER A 653 -26.35 24.32 5.69
N ASN A 654 -25.33 23.67 5.14
CA ASN A 654 -25.22 23.38 3.70
C ASN A 654 -25.17 21.87 3.40
N ASN A 655 -26.10 21.37 2.59
CA ASN A 655 -26.21 19.96 2.19
C ASN A 655 -25.13 19.49 1.19
N SER A 656 -24.27 20.37 0.66
CA SER A 656 -23.13 20.01 -0.20
C SER A 656 -21.86 20.74 0.21
N TYR A 657 -20.68 20.18 -0.07
CA TYR A 657 -19.41 20.92 -0.01
C TYR A 657 -19.37 21.83 -1.24
N SER A 658 -19.21 23.14 -1.04
CA SER A 658 -18.74 24.02 -2.12
C SER A 658 -17.24 24.24 -1.98
N ASP A 659 -16.52 24.44 -3.09
CA ASP A 659 -15.09 24.79 -3.08
C ASP A 659 -14.79 26.10 -2.33
N ASN A 660 -15.84 26.86 -1.97
CA ASN A 660 -15.78 28.08 -1.17
C ASN A 660 -16.00 27.84 0.34
N ASP A 661 -16.32 26.62 0.76
CA ASP A 661 -16.41 26.25 2.17
C ASP A 661 -14.99 26.02 2.72
N GLU A 662 -14.29 27.10 3.02
CA GLU A 662 -13.00 27.08 3.72
C GLU A 662 -13.19 26.46 5.12
N LEU A 663 -13.09 25.14 5.23
CA LEU A 663 -12.58 24.56 6.45
C LEU A 663 -11.13 24.97 6.55
N TYR A 664 -10.90 25.99 7.37
CA TYR A 664 -9.56 26.35 7.81
C TYR A 664 -8.94 25.14 8.49
N ILE A 665 -8.20 24.36 7.69
CA ILE A 665 -7.22 23.39 8.14
C ILE A 665 -6.36 24.16 9.16
N PHE A 666 -6.14 23.60 10.34
CA PHE A 666 -5.18 24.20 11.25
C PHE A 666 -3.83 24.13 10.51
N GLU A 667 -3.34 25.26 9.98
CA GLU A 667 -2.03 25.34 9.32
C GLU A 667 -0.96 24.86 10.33
N SER A 668 -0.64 23.57 10.29
CA SER A 668 0.32 22.93 11.20
C SER A 668 1.73 23.45 10.96
N GLU A 669 2.00 23.94 9.75
CA GLU A 669 3.30 24.42 9.29
C GLU A 669 3.72 25.75 9.95
N LYS A 670 2.80 26.66 10.30
CA LYS A 670 3.18 27.97 10.88
C LYS A 670 3.59 27.92 12.36
N TYR A 671 3.37 26.81 13.06
CA TYR A 671 3.54 26.74 14.52
C TYR A 671 4.27 25.49 15.02
N HIS A 672 4.81 24.66 14.13
CA HIS A 672 5.86 23.69 14.49
C HIS A 672 7.10 24.38 15.07
N ASP A 673 7.32 25.65 14.73
CA ASP A 673 8.49 26.43 15.16
C ASP A 673 8.37 27.10 16.55
N LEU A 674 7.24 26.96 17.27
CA LEU A 674 7.15 27.48 18.64
C LEU A 674 7.87 26.52 19.60
N GLN A 675 9.13 26.82 19.88
CA GLN A 675 9.97 26.07 20.82
C GLN A 675 9.54 26.37 22.27
N PHE A 676 8.96 25.38 22.95
CA PHE A 676 8.46 25.58 24.33
C PHE A 676 9.52 25.42 25.40
N TYR A 677 10.74 24.97 25.09
CA TYR A 677 11.81 24.78 26.06
C TYR A 677 12.88 25.86 25.89
N LYS A 678 13.26 26.53 26.99
CA LYS A 678 14.31 27.57 27.00
C LYS A 678 15.62 27.02 26.38
N ASP A 679 16.34 27.81 25.59
CA ASP A 679 17.59 27.35 24.95
C ASP A 679 18.67 27.04 26.01
N ASN A 680 18.95 25.74 26.20
CA ASN A 680 20.20 25.26 26.78
C ASN A 680 20.56 23.91 26.14
N GLU A 681 21.82 23.50 26.27
CA GLU A 681 22.40 22.28 25.71
C GLU A 681 21.61 20.99 26.03
N LYS A 682 20.87 20.98 27.14
CA LYS A 682 20.03 19.86 27.59
C LYS A 682 18.67 19.83 26.89
N ASN A 683 18.23 20.95 26.32
CA ASN A 683 16.93 21.14 25.66
C ASN A 683 16.98 21.01 24.12
N GLU A 684 18.15 21.12 23.48
CA GLU A 684 18.30 20.80 22.05
C GLU A 684 17.92 19.36 21.69
N LYS A 685 18.16 18.41 22.60
CA LYS A 685 17.80 16.99 22.39
C LYS A 685 16.29 16.75 22.45
N MET A 686 15.55 17.58 23.19
CA MET A 686 14.08 17.57 23.17
C MET A 686 13.54 18.31 21.95
N LYS A 687 14.21 19.37 21.52
CA LYS A 687 13.91 20.12 20.28
C LYS A 687 13.87 19.20 19.05
N ILE A 688 14.80 18.25 18.94
CA ILE A 688 14.85 17.24 17.86
C ILE A 688 13.75 16.18 17.96
N PHE A 689 13.28 15.83 19.16
CA PHE A 689 12.17 14.88 19.37
C PHE A 689 10.80 15.51 19.10
N TYR A 690 10.69 16.85 19.16
CA TYR A 690 9.43 17.59 19.03
C TYR A 690 9.16 18.18 17.64
N GLN A 691 10.19 18.33 16.79
CA GLN A 691 10.05 18.54 15.36
C GLN A 691 9.72 17.22 14.68
#